data_AF-A0A223VPN8-F1
#
_entry.id   AF-A0A223VPN8-F1
#
_cell.length_a   1.000
_cell.length_b   1.000
_cell.length_c   1.000
_cell.angle_alpha   90.00
_cell.angle_beta   90.00
_cell.angle_gamma   90.00
#
_symmetry.space_group_name_H-M   'P 1'
#
loop_
_entity.id
_entity.type
_entity.pdbx_description
1 polymer ?
#
loop_
_entity_poly.entity_id
_entity_poly.type
_entity_poly.pdbx_seq_one_letter_code
_entity_poly.pdbx_strand_id
1 'polypeptide(L)'
;MANPKRFTDAKALKAAVNKPNTWPTALTPPAPADIDTLPDVVGDDQTNVVKAEYQRNGLPITLPLWPNAAEFPGEFDTVRIAIDSNEVFLDEFEGPITGDVDIVLKSNRLRSHGSKLITYSVTLDGLPNGEFSLPQEVTVDAIDPNGNNRPGALLLPIDLPASGVTPAYLAANGGVTLTVPRPVDSKPGDILVVFYGETDDTGTTVTVPTTGPITITFTTAQIVAAGEGDFLVTYQFLDRAGNATQASIPRTLSVKTSNPPVLLAPVIPNAAPLIDKEEARSGVLVTVPTIVDFNPNDRLFIFANGIEFGNTQLGVTPVFPLEFVVGYATLRAGGTLYTARFKYEIRRGTDTFPSPEAPVDVDFVEPGEEIVGPGPVDPTLVLPVVRGDSAVDNALIATDLDGEIHVRFPIYAGRTTLPATEFIEVFYGTMGGRHVATYPLNGTEPDDYIVDVIIQRDAVEEYGNGENPCWYLVRNANNYKQSRPQNVSVNVFSLDGLADPIFTDLFTPPPPSTSPPFISCDQRPWLKVPVRIFDPASLEVGDTVIIHAVRYLYSGAVKPPTPVAGSEVNSLPQGIGFAEKTNGFTYDFVLPYFDGDPTRRRGWLEISWSIVREGPPPESGTSDTVTVLWDVRSSGATGTCAPITLRRGSLV
;
A
#
# COMPACT_ATOMS: atom_id res chain seq x y z
N MET A 1 27.81 -99.99 36.36
CA MET A 1 28.18 -99.72 34.95
C MET A 1 29.51 -99.00 34.95
N ALA A 2 30.40 -99.42 34.04
CA ALA A 2 31.68 -98.83 33.63
C ALA A 2 32.81 -98.66 34.69
N ASN A 3 33.86 -99.42 34.41
CA ASN A 3 35.24 -99.44 34.92
C ASN A 3 36.11 -98.49 34.01
N PRO A 4 37.46 -98.55 33.97
CA PRO A 4 38.51 -97.91 34.80
C PRO A 4 39.56 -97.09 33.99
N LYS A 5 40.56 -96.49 34.69
CA LYS A 5 42.04 -96.47 34.42
C LYS A 5 42.62 -95.24 35.15
N ARG A 6 43.47 -95.32 36.19
CA ARG A 6 44.84 -95.88 36.36
C ARG A 6 45.93 -95.01 35.72
N PHE A 7 46.91 -94.66 36.58
CA PHE A 7 48.26 -94.14 36.33
C PHE A 7 48.40 -92.62 36.21
N THR A 8 48.98 -92.00 37.25
CA THR A 8 50.37 -91.47 37.30
C THR A 8 50.46 -90.21 36.44
N ASP A 9 50.76 -89.05 36.98
CA ASP A 9 52.06 -88.78 37.58
C ASP A 9 51.96 -87.77 38.71
N ALA A 10 52.84 -87.95 39.69
CA ALA A 10 53.27 -86.90 40.57
C ALA A 10 53.79 -85.73 39.71
N LYS A 11 52.96 -84.70 39.49
CA LYS A 11 53.52 -83.38 39.18
C LYS A 11 54.09 -82.89 40.49
N ALA A 12 55.38 -83.13 40.65
CA ALA A 12 56.18 -82.59 41.72
C ALA A 12 55.72 -81.16 42.00
N LEU A 13 55.38 -80.86 43.25
CA LEU A 13 55.75 -79.58 43.82
C LEU A 13 57.26 -79.49 43.58
N LYS A 14 57.66 -78.93 42.43
CA LYS A 14 58.94 -78.25 42.38
C LYS A 14 58.82 -77.26 43.52
N ALA A 15 59.73 -77.37 44.48
CA ALA A 15 60.02 -76.26 45.36
C ALA A 15 60.01 -75.03 44.45
N ALA A 16 59.13 -74.06 44.72
CA ALA A 16 59.28 -72.74 44.18
C ALA A 16 60.74 -72.40 44.50
N VAL A 17 61.59 -72.42 43.48
CA VAL A 17 62.83 -71.68 43.57
C VAL A 17 62.30 -70.31 43.91
N ASN A 18 62.58 -69.83 45.13
CA ASN A 18 62.26 -68.47 45.50
C ASN A 18 62.83 -67.61 44.36
N LYS A 19 61.98 -67.21 43.41
CA LYS A 19 62.31 -66.14 42.49
C LYS A 19 62.63 -65.01 43.46
N PRO A 20 63.86 -64.50 43.52
CA PRO A 20 64.12 -63.41 44.45
C PRO A 20 63.15 -62.29 44.07
N ASN A 21 62.41 -61.76 45.05
CA ASN A 21 61.50 -60.63 44.85
C ASN A 21 62.29 -59.34 44.65
N THR A 22 63.21 -59.33 43.71
CA THR A 22 64.15 -58.25 43.55
C THR A 22 64.24 -57.90 42.07
N TRP A 23 63.51 -56.85 41.70
CA TRP A 23 64.22 -55.72 41.10
C TRP A 23 65.54 -55.56 41.88
N PRO A 24 66.72 -55.65 41.26
CA PRO A 24 67.98 -55.86 41.97
C PRO A 24 68.19 -54.83 43.08
N THR A 25 67.93 -55.24 44.33
CA THR A 25 68.28 -54.71 45.67
C THR A 25 68.56 -53.20 45.89
N ALA A 26 68.16 -52.29 45.01
CA ALA A 26 68.34 -50.83 45.17
C ALA A 26 67.50 -49.94 44.24
N LEU A 27 66.63 -50.47 43.37
CA LEU A 27 65.94 -49.64 42.37
C LEU A 27 64.48 -50.04 42.22
N THR A 28 63.60 -49.25 42.84
CA THR A 28 62.26 -48.86 42.38
C THR A 28 62.01 -49.24 40.89
N PRO A 29 60.90 -49.91 40.52
CA PRO A 29 60.54 -50.10 39.11
C PRO A 29 60.63 -48.77 38.34
N PRO A 30 61.01 -48.77 37.04
CA PRO A 30 61.00 -47.55 36.25
C PRO A 30 59.59 -46.96 36.20
N ALA A 31 59.48 -45.66 35.92
CA ALA A 31 58.17 -45.06 35.62
C ALA A 31 57.50 -45.80 34.44
N PRO A 32 56.15 -45.71 34.28
CA PRO A 32 55.46 -46.20 33.10
C PRO A 32 56.19 -45.80 31.81
N ALA A 33 56.28 -46.74 30.85
CA ALA A 33 57.08 -46.56 29.63
C ALA A 33 56.49 -45.49 28.72
N ASP A 34 55.16 -45.42 28.68
CA ASP A 34 54.42 -44.39 27.96
C ASP A 34 53.11 -44.06 28.70
N ILE A 35 52.73 -42.79 28.68
CA ILE A 35 51.45 -42.29 29.16
C ILE A 35 50.95 -41.33 28.09
N ASP A 36 49.84 -41.68 27.42
CA ASP A 36 49.29 -40.89 26.30
C ASP A 36 48.74 -39.55 26.80
N THR A 37 49.63 -38.57 26.83
CA THR A 37 49.43 -37.20 27.28
C THR A 37 49.83 -36.23 26.19
N LEU A 38 49.36 -34.99 26.29
CA LEU A 38 49.72 -33.94 25.35
C LEU A 38 51.16 -33.47 25.64
N PRO A 39 51.97 -33.22 24.59
CA PRO A 39 53.33 -32.77 24.75
C PRO A 39 53.38 -31.39 25.44
N ASP A 40 54.44 -31.15 26.20
CA ASP A 40 54.68 -29.89 26.90
C ASP A 40 54.81 -28.72 25.91
N VAL A 41 54.24 -27.57 26.28
CA VAL A 41 54.25 -26.35 25.47
C VAL A 41 55.13 -25.30 26.15
N VAL A 42 56.01 -24.65 25.38
CA VAL A 42 56.90 -23.61 25.92
C VAL A 42 56.08 -22.45 26.48
N GLY A 43 56.30 -22.12 27.75
CA GLY A 43 55.61 -21.05 28.46
C GLY A 43 54.32 -21.46 29.16
N ASP A 44 53.92 -22.73 29.05
CA ASP A 44 52.87 -23.34 29.88
C ASP A 44 53.52 -23.97 31.14
N ASP A 45 52.83 -23.88 32.28
CA ASP A 45 53.26 -24.47 33.55
C ASP A 45 52.73 -25.89 33.78
N GLN A 46 51.87 -26.39 32.86
CA GLN A 46 51.33 -27.74 32.89
C GLN A 46 52.17 -28.72 32.06
N THR A 47 52.65 -29.79 32.71
CA THR A 47 53.38 -30.90 32.05
C THR A 47 52.51 -32.13 31.84
N ASN A 48 52.78 -32.88 30.78
CA ASN A 48 52.10 -34.14 30.43
C ASN A 48 50.58 -34.04 30.61
N VAL A 49 49.94 -33.11 29.91
CA VAL A 49 48.51 -32.82 30.11
C VAL A 49 47.65 -33.98 29.63
N VAL A 50 46.77 -34.47 30.51
CA VAL A 50 45.82 -35.52 30.18
C VAL A 50 44.67 -34.93 29.35
N LYS A 51 44.46 -35.44 28.14
CA LYS A 51 43.35 -35.02 27.26
C LYS A 51 42.01 -35.17 27.98
N ALA A 52 41.10 -34.21 27.82
CA ALA A 52 39.77 -34.20 28.43
C ALA A 52 38.93 -35.44 28.04
N GLU A 53 39.18 -36.02 26.86
CA GLU A 53 38.59 -37.32 26.47
C GLU A 53 39.07 -38.47 27.37
N TYR A 54 40.36 -38.53 27.70
CA TYR A 54 40.96 -39.58 28.54
C TYR A 54 40.57 -39.42 30.01
N GLN A 55 40.35 -38.19 30.47
CA GLN A 55 39.77 -37.92 31.78
C GLN A 55 38.39 -38.57 31.96
N ARG A 56 37.60 -38.65 30.87
CA ARG A 56 36.26 -39.24 30.87
C ARG A 56 36.26 -40.74 30.60
N ASN A 57 37.06 -41.19 29.63
CA ASN A 57 37.03 -42.54 29.05
C ASN A 57 38.12 -43.47 29.59
N GLY A 58 39.14 -42.93 30.26
CA GLY A 58 40.31 -43.63 30.76
C GLY A 58 41.59 -43.20 30.05
N LEU A 59 42.71 -43.19 30.79
CA LEU A 59 44.04 -42.81 30.31
C LEU A 59 44.81 -44.05 29.85
N PRO A 60 45.17 -44.16 28.56
CA PRO A 60 46.07 -45.21 28.08
C PRO A 60 47.45 -45.06 28.71
N ILE A 61 47.96 -46.14 29.31
CA ILE A 61 49.32 -46.25 29.83
C ILE A 61 49.95 -47.56 29.38
N THR A 62 51.26 -47.56 29.19
CA THR A 62 52.04 -48.75 28.86
C THR A 62 53.04 -49.01 29.97
N LEU A 63 52.94 -50.18 30.60
CA LEU A 63 53.90 -50.63 31.60
C LEU A 63 55.01 -51.43 30.93
N PRO A 64 56.29 -51.13 31.19
CA PRO A 64 57.38 -51.91 30.62
C PRO A 64 57.35 -53.34 31.17
N LEU A 65 57.76 -54.31 30.35
CA LEU A 65 57.95 -55.69 30.79
C LEU A 65 58.82 -55.73 32.05
N TRP A 66 58.30 -56.30 33.13
CA TRP A 66 59.00 -56.38 34.40
C TRP A 66 59.92 -57.61 34.48
N PRO A 67 61.04 -57.54 35.21
CA PRO A 67 61.94 -58.67 35.41
C PRO A 67 61.23 -59.83 36.11
N ASN A 68 61.51 -61.05 35.64
CA ASN A 68 60.95 -62.30 36.18
C ASN A 68 59.42 -62.41 36.06
N ALA A 69 58.82 -61.71 35.09
CA ALA A 69 57.39 -61.83 34.80
C ALA A 69 56.97 -63.29 34.64
N ALA A 70 55.72 -63.62 34.99
CA ALA A 70 55.15 -64.95 34.89
C ALA A 70 55.52 -65.64 33.56
N GLU A 71 56.27 -66.74 33.62
CA GLU A 71 56.90 -67.36 32.45
C GLU A 71 56.07 -68.54 31.90
N PHE A 72 55.16 -69.07 32.73
CA PHE A 72 54.42 -70.27 32.42
C PHE A 72 52.90 -70.04 32.54
N PRO A 73 52.08 -70.71 31.72
CA PRO A 73 50.64 -70.75 31.92
C PRO A 73 50.28 -71.25 33.32
N GLY A 74 49.38 -70.52 33.99
CA GLY A 74 48.98 -70.75 35.38
C GLY A 74 49.82 -70.04 36.46
N GLU A 75 50.88 -69.29 36.10
CA GLU A 75 51.50 -68.29 36.99
C GLU A 75 50.80 -66.94 36.79
N PHE A 76 50.47 -66.22 37.88
CA PHE A 76 49.80 -64.92 37.81
C PHE A 76 50.61 -63.83 38.50
N ASP A 77 50.90 -62.75 37.77
CA ASP A 77 51.46 -61.54 38.34
C ASP A 77 50.35 -60.52 38.57
N THR A 78 50.28 -59.95 39.78
CA THR A 78 49.31 -58.92 40.12
C THR A 78 49.90 -57.53 39.92
N VAL A 79 49.28 -56.71 39.09
CA VAL A 79 49.65 -55.31 38.89
C VAL A 79 48.71 -54.41 39.68
N ARG A 80 49.28 -53.50 40.45
CA ARG A 80 48.57 -52.40 41.12
C ARG A 80 49.04 -51.07 40.57
N ILE A 81 48.12 -50.19 40.20
CA ILE A 81 48.45 -48.81 39.81
C ILE A 81 47.79 -47.88 40.82
N ALA A 82 48.54 -46.89 41.28
CA ALA A 82 48.07 -45.85 42.17
C ALA A 82 48.22 -44.46 41.56
N ILE A 83 47.21 -43.61 41.79
CA ILE A 83 47.25 -42.16 41.54
C ILE A 83 47.28 -41.46 42.90
N ASP A 84 48.32 -40.66 43.15
CA ASP A 84 48.55 -39.97 44.44
C ASP A 84 48.48 -40.96 45.62
N SER A 85 49.17 -42.10 45.51
CA SER A 85 49.17 -43.19 46.48
C SER A 85 47.82 -43.90 46.72
N ASN A 86 46.77 -43.57 45.95
CA ASN A 86 45.49 -44.27 46.01
C ASN A 86 45.43 -45.31 44.90
N GLU A 87 45.24 -46.58 45.26
CA GLU A 87 45.06 -47.66 44.30
C GLU A 87 43.81 -47.42 43.45
N VAL A 88 43.99 -47.43 42.13
CA VAL A 88 42.94 -47.12 41.13
C VAL A 88 42.80 -48.24 40.09
N PHE A 89 43.74 -49.18 40.07
CA PHE A 89 43.71 -50.37 39.23
C PHE A 89 44.37 -51.53 39.97
N LEU A 90 43.76 -52.70 39.88
CA LEU A 90 44.25 -53.97 40.39
C LEU A 90 43.79 -55.05 39.42
N ASP A 91 44.73 -55.76 38.81
CA ASP A 91 44.42 -56.87 37.90
C ASP A 91 45.51 -57.93 37.94
N GLU A 92 45.15 -59.14 37.54
CA GLU A 92 46.05 -60.30 37.46
C GLU A 92 46.34 -60.63 36.00
N PHE A 93 47.62 -60.78 35.68
CA PHE A 93 48.11 -61.10 34.35
C PHE A 93 48.68 -62.52 34.36
N GLU A 94 48.11 -63.41 33.54
CA GLU A 94 48.56 -64.80 33.40
C GLU A 94 49.80 -64.88 32.50
N GLY A 95 50.79 -65.69 32.90
CA GLY A 95 51.94 -66.03 32.08
C GLY A 95 51.59 -66.85 30.83
N PRO A 96 52.45 -66.88 29.80
CA PRO A 96 53.72 -66.16 29.68
C PRO A 96 53.53 -64.68 29.32
N ILE A 97 54.09 -63.77 30.13
CA ILE A 97 54.09 -62.32 29.85
C ILE A 97 55.39 -61.99 29.10
N THR A 98 55.29 -61.73 27.80
CA THR A 98 56.47 -61.61 26.90
C THR A 98 56.75 -60.21 26.39
N GLY A 99 56.00 -59.20 26.84
CA GLY A 99 56.15 -57.81 26.39
C GLY A 99 55.49 -56.82 27.35
N ASP A 100 55.55 -55.55 26.97
CA ASP A 100 54.92 -54.45 27.68
C ASP A 100 53.40 -54.66 27.78
N VAL A 101 52.81 -54.10 28.83
CA VAL A 101 51.39 -54.29 29.15
C VAL A 101 50.66 -52.96 29.03
N ASP A 102 49.72 -52.90 28.08
CA ASP A 102 48.86 -51.74 27.85
C ASP A 102 47.63 -51.79 28.77
N ILE A 103 47.38 -50.69 29.48
CA ILE A 103 46.28 -50.55 30.44
C ILE A 103 45.53 -49.25 30.16
N VAL A 104 44.20 -49.30 30.22
CA VAL A 104 43.36 -48.10 30.20
C VAL A 104 42.96 -47.76 31.63
N LEU A 105 43.62 -46.77 32.20
CA LEU A 105 43.43 -46.36 33.58
C LEU A 105 42.15 -45.53 33.74
N LYS A 106 41.10 -46.11 34.33
CA LYS A 106 39.83 -45.42 34.60
C LYS A 106 39.75 -45.05 36.08
N SER A 107 39.73 -43.75 36.39
CA SER A 107 39.62 -43.28 37.77
C SER A 107 38.91 -41.94 37.86
N ASN A 108 38.10 -41.74 38.90
CA ASN A 108 37.53 -40.43 39.22
C ASN A 108 38.61 -39.38 39.53
N ARG A 109 39.82 -39.80 39.90
CA ARG A 109 40.95 -38.89 40.14
C ARG A 109 41.42 -38.20 38.86
N LEU A 110 41.22 -38.83 37.69
CA LEU A 110 41.46 -38.24 36.39
C LEU A 110 40.40 -37.19 35.99
N ARG A 111 39.37 -36.98 36.81
CA ARG A 111 38.34 -35.93 36.62
C ARG A 111 38.51 -34.76 37.61
N SER A 112 39.58 -34.78 38.40
CA SER A 112 39.88 -33.74 39.38
C SER A 112 41.09 -32.94 38.91
N HIS A 113 40.91 -31.63 38.72
CA HIS A 113 41.97 -30.73 38.30
C HIS A 113 43.19 -30.81 39.24
N GLY A 114 44.39 -30.68 38.66
CA GLY A 114 45.67 -30.60 39.36
C GLY A 114 46.68 -31.66 38.92
N SER A 115 47.92 -31.49 39.38
CA SER A 115 49.00 -32.47 39.19
C SER A 115 48.68 -33.79 39.88
N LYS A 116 49.01 -34.90 39.21
CA LYS A 116 48.82 -36.28 39.65
C LYS A 116 50.12 -37.05 39.52
N LEU A 117 50.41 -37.89 40.51
CA LEU A 117 51.54 -38.82 40.45
C LEU A 117 51.02 -40.23 40.17
N ILE A 118 51.41 -40.79 39.03
CA ILE A 118 51.10 -42.16 38.63
C ILE A 118 52.26 -43.07 39.02
N THR A 119 51.96 -44.13 39.77
CA THR A 119 52.92 -45.17 40.18
C THR A 119 52.31 -46.54 39.97
N TYR A 120 53.12 -47.57 39.74
CA TYR A 120 52.66 -48.95 39.70
C TYR A 120 53.55 -49.87 40.53
N SER A 121 53.01 -50.97 41.02
CA SER A 121 53.77 -52.04 41.69
C SER A 121 53.34 -53.38 41.11
N VAL A 122 54.30 -54.28 40.94
CA VAL A 122 54.04 -55.64 40.48
C VAL A 122 54.29 -56.60 41.64
N THR A 123 53.33 -57.48 41.89
CA THR A 123 53.48 -58.61 42.80
C THR A 123 53.63 -59.87 41.96
N LEU A 124 54.81 -60.45 41.98
CA LEU A 124 55.11 -61.66 41.23
C LEU A 124 54.40 -62.89 41.85
N ASP A 125 54.09 -63.89 41.04
CA ASP A 125 53.45 -65.14 41.48
C ASP A 125 54.14 -65.74 42.73
N GLY A 126 53.36 -65.94 43.80
CA GLY A 126 53.83 -66.53 45.06
C GLY A 126 54.79 -65.67 45.92
N LEU A 127 55.01 -64.40 45.57
CA LEU A 127 55.92 -63.48 46.26
C LEU A 127 55.19 -62.34 46.99
N PRO A 128 55.83 -61.69 47.99
CA PRO A 128 55.23 -60.52 48.65
C PRO A 128 55.14 -59.34 47.68
N ASN A 129 54.26 -58.38 47.99
CA ASN A 129 54.04 -57.17 47.18
C ASN A 129 55.37 -56.47 46.82
N GLY A 130 55.51 -56.10 45.55
CA GLY A 130 56.63 -55.29 45.09
C GLY A 130 56.57 -53.84 45.57
N GLU A 131 57.69 -53.14 45.45
CA GLU A 131 57.74 -51.68 45.65
C GLU A 131 57.05 -50.94 44.49
N PHE A 132 56.53 -49.74 44.78
CA PHE A 132 56.00 -48.86 43.74
C PHE A 132 57.12 -48.30 42.87
N SER A 133 56.80 -48.06 41.60
CA SER A 133 57.67 -47.44 40.60
C SER A 133 58.09 -46.02 40.96
N LEU A 134 59.07 -45.49 40.22
CA LEU A 134 59.28 -44.05 40.19
C LEU A 134 57.97 -43.37 39.76
N PRO A 135 57.58 -42.26 40.41
CA PRO A 135 56.36 -41.56 40.08
C PRO A 135 56.51 -40.81 38.75
N GLN A 136 55.51 -40.91 37.89
CA GLN A 136 55.38 -40.07 36.71
C GLN A 136 54.34 -38.97 37.00
N GLU A 137 54.74 -37.72 36.81
CA GLU A 137 53.86 -36.57 36.98
C GLU A 137 53.06 -36.29 35.71
N VAL A 138 51.74 -36.15 35.85
CA VAL A 138 50.81 -35.73 34.80
C VAL A 138 49.89 -34.65 35.31
N THR A 139 49.48 -33.72 34.44
CA THR A 139 48.52 -32.69 34.80
C THR A 139 47.13 -33.06 34.29
N VAL A 140 46.18 -33.18 35.21
CA VAL A 140 44.75 -33.27 34.85
C VAL A 140 44.20 -31.86 34.85
N ASP A 141 43.79 -31.37 33.68
CA ASP A 141 43.05 -30.11 33.60
C ASP A 141 41.57 -30.38 33.33
N ALA A 142 40.73 -30.14 34.35
CA ALA A 142 39.30 -30.37 34.28
C ALA A 142 38.49 -29.06 34.40
N ILE A 143 39.14 -27.90 34.28
CA ILE A 143 38.51 -26.58 34.42
C ILE A 143 38.59 -25.89 33.07
N ASP A 144 37.49 -25.31 32.60
CA ASP A 144 37.52 -24.53 31.36
C ASP A 144 38.36 -23.24 31.53
N PRO A 145 38.83 -22.62 30.43
CA PRO A 145 39.64 -21.39 30.48
C PRO A 145 39.05 -20.25 31.34
N ASN A 146 37.72 -20.21 31.52
CA ASN A 146 37.05 -19.15 32.25
C ASN A 146 36.60 -19.57 33.68
N GLY A 147 37.18 -20.65 34.20
CA GLY A 147 36.91 -21.12 35.56
C GLY A 147 35.49 -21.63 35.77
N ASN A 148 34.89 -22.24 34.75
CA ASN A 148 33.48 -22.67 34.67
C ASN A 148 32.46 -21.51 34.73
N ASN A 149 32.91 -20.26 34.58
CA ASN A 149 32.02 -19.11 34.46
C ASN A 149 31.63 -18.88 33.00
N ARG A 150 30.40 -18.43 32.77
CA ARG A 150 29.98 -18.03 31.43
C ARG A 150 30.78 -16.80 30.97
N PRO A 151 31.43 -16.83 29.79
CA PRO A 151 32.17 -15.68 29.28
C PRO A 151 31.25 -14.47 29.02
N GLY A 152 31.76 -13.27 29.25
CA GLY A 152 31.06 -12.01 28.97
C GLY A 152 30.89 -11.75 27.46
N ALA A 153 30.09 -10.76 27.10
CA ALA A 153 29.92 -10.40 25.68
C ALA A 153 31.22 -9.86 25.08
N LEU A 154 31.41 -10.11 23.78
CA LEU A 154 32.48 -9.47 23.04
C LEU A 154 32.26 -7.96 22.94
N LEU A 155 33.35 -7.24 22.71
CA LEU A 155 33.38 -5.79 22.56
C LEU A 155 33.39 -5.43 21.07
N LEU A 156 32.48 -4.53 20.70
CA LEU A 156 32.45 -3.93 19.37
C LEU A 156 33.51 -2.82 19.28
N PRO A 157 33.98 -2.46 18.07
CA PRO A 157 34.86 -1.31 17.87
C PRO A 157 34.29 -0.03 18.50
N ILE A 158 35.14 0.75 19.16
CA ILE A 158 34.74 2.00 19.82
C ILE A 158 34.32 3.10 18.81
N ASP A 159 34.83 3.00 17.58
CA ASP A 159 34.55 3.89 16.46
C ASP A 159 33.37 3.42 15.60
N LEU A 160 32.70 2.32 15.98
CA LEU A 160 31.53 1.82 15.27
C LEU A 160 30.36 2.82 15.40
N PRO A 161 29.76 3.28 14.29
CA PRO A 161 28.60 4.16 14.32
C PRO A 161 27.43 3.57 15.10
N ALA A 162 26.56 4.43 15.65
CA ALA A 162 25.34 3.98 16.33
C ALA A 162 24.41 3.17 15.42
N SER A 163 24.46 3.40 14.10
CA SER A 163 23.75 2.63 13.07
C SER A 163 24.37 1.25 12.78
N GLY A 164 25.45 0.88 13.47
CA GLY A 164 26.21 -0.34 13.23
C GLY A 164 27.22 -0.20 12.08
N VAL A 165 27.54 -1.33 11.45
CA VAL A 165 28.46 -1.44 10.33
C VAL A 165 27.80 -0.87 9.08
N THR A 166 28.43 0.13 8.46
CA THR A 166 27.92 0.79 7.24
C THR A 166 28.91 0.64 6.09
N PRO A 167 28.52 0.90 4.83
CA PRO A 167 29.46 0.86 3.71
C PRO A 167 30.62 1.86 3.90
N ALA A 168 30.35 3.04 4.45
CA ALA A 168 31.37 4.03 4.77
C ALA A 168 32.35 3.52 5.84
N TYR A 169 31.86 2.85 6.89
CA TYR A 169 32.71 2.24 7.91
C TYR A 169 33.60 1.14 7.31
N LEU A 170 33.03 0.26 6.48
CA LEU A 170 33.77 -0.82 5.81
C LEU A 170 34.80 -0.29 4.82
N ALA A 171 34.51 0.80 4.10
CA ALA A 171 35.45 1.44 3.18
C ALA A 171 36.63 2.08 3.92
N ALA A 172 36.38 2.67 5.09
CA ALA A 172 37.41 3.31 5.91
C ALA A 172 38.30 2.29 6.65
N ASN A 173 37.72 1.18 7.11
CA ASN A 173 38.40 0.24 8.03
C ASN A 173 38.76 -1.13 7.40
N GLY A 174 38.24 -1.46 6.22
CA GLY A 174 38.51 -2.74 5.54
C GLY A 174 37.82 -3.98 6.16
N GLY A 175 37.00 -3.78 7.18
CA GLY A 175 36.31 -4.84 7.92
C GLY A 175 35.85 -4.37 9.30
N VAL A 176 35.51 -5.33 10.16
CA VAL A 176 35.09 -5.11 11.54
C VAL A 176 35.96 -5.96 12.46
N THR A 177 36.66 -5.31 13.39
CA THR A 177 37.52 -6.00 14.37
C THR A 177 36.82 -6.07 15.73
N LEU A 178 36.44 -7.27 16.14
CA LEU A 178 35.84 -7.53 17.44
C LEU A 178 36.94 -7.87 18.46
N THR A 179 36.77 -7.40 19.69
CA THR A 179 37.69 -7.71 20.79
C THR A 179 37.00 -8.61 21.81
N VAL A 180 37.66 -9.69 22.19
CA VAL A 180 37.13 -10.67 23.14
C VAL A 180 37.77 -10.47 24.51
N PRO A 181 36.99 -10.41 25.61
CA PRO A 181 37.53 -10.40 26.96
C PRO A 181 38.41 -11.63 27.22
N ARG A 182 39.59 -11.41 27.78
CA ARG A 182 40.53 -12.50 28.08
C ARG A 182 39.95 -13.39 29.20
N PRO A 183 40.03 -14.73 29.07
CA PRO A 183 39.54 -15.62 30.10
C PRO A 183 40.47 -15.59 31.32
N VAL A 184 39.95 -16.06 32.47
CA VAL A 184 40.66 -16.00 33.76
C VAL A 184 41.96 -16.80 33.75
N ASP A 185 41.95 -17.96 33.08
CA ASP A 185 43.10 -18.82 32.90
C ASP A 185 43.37 -18.98 31.40
N SER A 186 44.23 -18.10 30.88
CA SER A 186 44.61 -18.10 29.46
C SER A 186 46.03 -18.64 29.34
N LYS A 187 46.18 -19.80 28.69
CA LYS A 187 47.45 -20.52 28.55
C LYS A 187 47.88 -20.66 27.09
N PRO A 188 49.18 -20.87 26.81
CA PRO A 188 49.65 -21.19 25.47
C PRO A 188 48.98 -22.47 24.94
N GLY A 189 48.44 -22.39 23.72
CA GLY A 189 47.74 -23.52 23.08
C GLY A 189 46.22 -23.45 23.15
N ASP A 190 45.67 -22.54 23.96
CA ASP A 190 44.23 -22.26 23.96
C ASP A 190 43.78 -21.67 22.62
N ILE A 191 42.56 -22.01 22.22
CA ILE A 191 41.92 -21.47 21.03
C ILE A 191 40.58 -20.82 21.38
N LEU A 192 40.20 -19.86 20.56
CA LEU A 192 38.92 -19.16 20.57
C LEU A 192 38.14 -19.60 19.33
N VAL A 193 36.88 -19.96 19.50
CA VAL A 193 35.94 -20.18 18.37
C VAL A 193 34.86 -19.12 18.43
N VAL A 194 34.69 -18.35 17.36
CA VAL A 194 33.72 -17.25 17.28
C VAL A 194 32.65 -17.59 16.25
N PHE A 195 31.38 -17.54 16.65
CA PHE A 195 30.22 -17.84 15.81
C PHE A 195 29.56 -16.54 15.35
N TYR A 196 29.42 -16.36 14.03
CA TYR A 196 28.85 -15.17 13.41
C TYR A 196 27.43 -15.44 12.91
N GLY A 197 26.43 -15.00 13.69
CA GLY A 197 25.02 -15.25 13.38
C GLY A 197 24.53 -16.60 13.93
N GLU A 198 23.22 -16.78 13.99
CA GLU A 198 22.59 -17.97 14.61
C GLU A 198 22.74 -19.24 13.78
N THR A 199 23.05 -19.12 12.49
CA THR A 199 23.20 -20.26 11.57
C THR A 199 24.65 -20.73 11.43
N ASP A 200 25.61 -20.04 12.04
CA ASP A 200 27.02 -20.43 12.02
C ASP A 200 27.28 -21.45 13.14
N ASP A 201 27.34 -22.72 12.79
CA ASP A 201 27.59 -23.84 13.69
C ASP A 201 29.08 -24.24 13.75
N THR A 202 29.87 -23.77 12.79
CA THR A 202 31.28 -24.13 12.63
C THR A 202 32.17 -23.12 13.36
N GLY A 203 31.82 -21.84 13.26
CA GLY A 203 32.58 -20.73 13.83
C GLY A 203 33.94 -20.52 13.15
N THR A 204 34.60 -19.43 13.53
CA THR A 204 35.95 -19.09 13.11
C THR A 204 36.91 -19.33 14.27
N THR A 205 37.89 -20.21 14.06
CA THR A 205 38.93 -20.51 15.04
C THR A 205 40.06 -19.50 15.00
N VAL A 206 40.44 -18.99 16.17
CA VAL A 206 41.53 -18.04 16.38
C VAL A 206 42.42 -18.57 17.49
N THR A 207 43.73 -18.59 17.27
CA THR A 207 44.68 -18.92 18.35
C THR A 207 44.68 -17.81 19.40
N VAL A 208 44.57 -18.17 20.67
CA VAL A 208 44.63 -17.18 21.75
C VAL A 208 46.07 -16.70 21.93
N PRO A 209 46.36 -15.40 21.74
CA PRO A 209 47.71 -14.89 21.99
C PRO A 209 48.05 -15.01 23.48
N THR A 210 49.30 -15.30 23.81
CA THR A 210 49.75 -15.45 25.20
C THR A 210 49.71 -14.14 26.00
N THR A 211 49.82 -13.00 25.31
CA THR A 211 49.70 -11.65 25.90
C THR A 211 48.95 -10.72 24.95
N GLY A 212 48.44 -9.59 25.45
CA GLY A 212 47.73 -8.59 24.65
C GLY A 212 46.24 -8.89 24.40
N PRO A 213 45.57 -8.11 23.54
CA PRO A 213 44.15 -8.30 23.24
C PRO A 213 43.91 -9.53 22.35
N ILE A 214 42.75 -10.16 22.52
CA ILE A 214 42.27 -11.24 21.65
C ILE A 214 41.30 -10.62 20.65
N THR A 215 41.63 -10.63 19.37
CA THR A 215 40.85 -9.96 18.33
C THR A 215 40.53 -10.89 17.18
N ILE A 216 39.35 -10.71 16.61
CA ILE A 216 38.93 -11.33 15.35
C ILE A 216 38.48 -10.24 14.38
N THR A 217 38.94 -10.32 13.14
CA THR A 217 38.56 -9.36 12.10
C THR A 217 37.74 -10.06 11.02
N PHE A 218 36.50 -9.63 10.84
CA PHE A 218 35.68 -9.99 9.70
C PHE A 218 35.95 -8.98 8.57
N THR A 219 36.42 -9.48 7.43
CA THR A 219 36.73 -8.64 6.26
C THR A 219 35.47 -8.03 5.65
N THR A 220 35.61 -6.93 4.92
CA THR A 220 34.49 -6.35 4.15
C THR A 220 33.78 -7.37 3.27
N ALA A 221 34.52 -8.27 2.62
CA ALA A 221 33.95 -9.31 1.77
C ALA A 221 33.07 -10.29 2.57
N GLN A 222 33.50 -10.69 3.77
CA GLN A 222 32.71 -11.59 4.64
C GLN A 222 31.44 -10.91 5.13
N ILE A 223 31.52 -9.65 5.56
CA ILE A 223 30.35 -8.87 6.02
C ILE A 223 29.35 -8.67 4.87
N VAL A 224 29.82 -8.29 3.68
CA VAL A 224 28.94 -8.11 2.51
C VAL A 224 28.30 -9.42 2.06
N ALA A 225 29.04 -10.54 2.12
CA ALA A 225 28.51 -11.85 1.78
C ALA A 225 27.44 -12.35 2.77
N ALA A 226 27.58 -12.00 4.06
CA ALA A 226 26.57 -12.30 5.08
C ALA A 226 25.27 -11.50 4.88
N GLY A 227 25.36 -10.32 4.27
CA GLY A 227 24.23 -9.46 3.95
C GLY A 227 23.91 -8.43 5.03
N GLU A 228 22.79 -7.74 4.85
CA GLU A 228 22.28 -6.73 5.79
C GLU A 228 21.37 -7.37 6.83
N GLY A 229 21.48 -6.92 8.08
CA GLY A 229 20.68 -7.43 9.20
C GLY A 229 21.38 -7.31 10.54
N ASP A 230 20.71 -7.81 11.57
CA ASP A 230 21.26 -7.94 12.92
C ASP A 230 21.82 -9.35 13.10
N PHE A 231 23.13 -9.45 13.36
CA PHE A 231 23.82 -10.72 13.57
C PHE A 231 24.16 -10.90 15.05
N LEU A 232 23.74 -12.03 15.61
CA LEU A 232 24.12 -12.43 16.97
C LEU A 232 25.51 -13.05 16.94
N VAL A 233 26.49 -12.45 17.61
CA VAL A 233 27.85 -12.96 17.66
C VAL A 233 28.16 -13.51 19.05
N THR A 234 28.62 -14.75 19.10
CA THR A 234 29.01 -15.45 20.34
C THR A 234 30.39 -16.08 20.17
N TYR A 235 30.98 -16.54 21.28
CA TYR A 235 32.27 -17.24 21.23
C TYR A 235 32.42 -18.25 22.37
N GLN A 236 33.39 -19.16 22.21
CA GLN A 236 33.83 -20.12 23.22
C GLN A 236 35.36 -20.19 23.25
N PHE A 237 35.94 -20.38 24.44
CA PHE A 237 37.32 -20.77 24.57
C PHE A 237 37.43 -22.28 24.72
N LEU A 238 38.48 -22.86 24.15
CA LEU A 238 38.84 -24.27 24.29
C LEU A 238 40.29 -24.31 24.77
N ASP A 239 40.53 -24.90 25.94
CA ASP A 239 41.89 -25.12 26.43
C ASP A 239 42.61 -26.21 25.61
N ARG A 240 43.92 -26.33 25.82
CA ARG A 240 44.74 -27.41 25.25
C ARG A 240 44.24 -28.81 25.61
N ALA A 241 43.70 -29.01 26.80
CA ALA A 241 43.19 -30.32 27.24
C ALA A 241 41.90 -30.72 26.50
N GLY A 242 41.15 -29.77 25.93
CA GLY A 242 39.89 -29.97 25.25
C GLY A 242 38.65 -29.63 26.09
N ASN A 243 38.78 -28.83 27.16
CA ASN A 243 37.64 -28.29 27.89
C ASN A 243 37.17 -26.98 27.24
N ALA A 244 35.93 -26.98 26.76
CA ALA A 244 35.29 -25.81 26.18
C ALA A 244 34.50 -25.04 27.24
N THR A 245 34.52 -23.71 27.17
CA THR A 245 33.60 -22.88 27.94
C THR A 245 32.17 -23.02 27.43
N GLN A 246 31.19 -22.60 28.25
CA GLN A 246 29.87 -22.25 27.72
C GLN A 246 29.99 -21.15 26.65
N ALA A 247 29.00 -21.07 25.76
CA ALA A 247 28.88 -19.95 24.84
C ALA A 247 28.73 -18.62 25.61
N SER A 248 29.45 -17.60 25.14
CA SER A 248 29.45 -16.28 25.75
C SER A 248 28.06 -15.63 25.79
N ILE A 249 27.92 -14.55 26.55
CA ILE A 249 26.75 -13.68 26.43
C ILE A 249 26.76 -13.11 24.99
N PRO A 250 25.66 -13.25 24.23
CA PRO A 250 25.66 -12.82 22.84
C PRO A 250 25.76 -11.30 22.70
N ARG A 251 26.37 -10.85 21.60
CA ARG A 251 26.44 -9.44 21.20
C ARG A 251 25.84 -9.26 19.81
N THR A 252 24.88 -8.35 19.67
CA THR A 252 24.32 -8.00 18.36
C THR A 252 25.26 -7.07 17.60
N LEU A 253 25.51 -7.40 16.33
CA LEU A 253 26.19 -6.56 15.36
C LEU A 253 25.19 -6.23 14.23
N SER A 254 24.75 -4.98 14.17
CA SER A 254 23.90 -4.48 13.09
C SER A 254 24.76 -4.16 11.87
N VAL A 255 24.38 -4.67 10.71
CA VAL A 255 25.07 -4.48 9.44
C VAL A 255 24.13 -3.88 8.41
N LYS A 256 24.57 -2.80 7.77
CA LYS A 256 23.92 -2.14 6.63
C LYS A 256 24.85 -2.23 5.43
N THR A 257 24.34 -2.75 4.31
CA THR A 257 25.16 -2.95 3.10
C THR A 257 24.91 -1.89 2.03
N SER A 258 23.95 -1.00 2.26
CA SER A 258 23.62 0.12 1.36
C SER A 258 23.78 1.47 2.07
N ASN A 259 24.14 2.50 1.30
CA ASN A 259 24.19 3.87 1.82
C ASN A 259 22.77 4.36 2.13
N PRO A 260 22.58 5.18 3.19
CA PRO A 260 21.29 5.81 3.42
C PRO A 260 20.92 6.72 2.25
N PRO A 261 19.64 6.78 1.84
CA PRO A 261 19.23 7.63 0.74
C PRO A 261 19.39 9.12 1.11
N VAL A 262 19.84 9.92 0.15
CA VAL A 262 19.96 11.38 0.32
C VAL A 262 18.68 12.04 -0.22
N LEU A 263 17.97 12.74 0.67
CA LEU A 263 16.64 13.28 0.41
C LEU A 263 16.67 14.81 0.36
N LEU A 264 15.92 15.39 -0.58
CA LEU A 264 15.66 16.84 -0.66
C LEU A 264 14.25 17.14 -0.14
N ALA A 265 13.94 18.40 0.16
CA ALA A 265 12.56 18.77 0.48
C ALA A 265 11.65 18.54 -0.75
N PRO A 266 10.38 18.14 -0.56
CA PRO A 266 9.42 18.14 -1.66
C PRO A 266 9.23 19.56 -2.20
N VAL A 267 8.84 19.66 -3.47
CA VAL A 267 8.56 20.94 -4.14
C VAL A 267 7.06 21.01 -4.40
N ILE A 268 6.46 22.19 -4.25
CA ILE A 268 5.04 22.42 -4.52
C ILE A 268 4.96 23.45 -5.65
N PRO A 269 5.05 23.01 -6.93
CA PRO A 269 5.30 23.92 -8.05
C PRO A 269 4.20 24.96 -8.26
N ASN A 270 2.96 24.60 -7.91
CA ASN A 270 1.79 25.43 -8.16
C ASN A 270 1.44 26.37 -7.00
N ALA A 271 2.12 26.32 -5.85
CA ALA A 271 1.65 26.97 -4.62
C ALA A 271 2.24 28.35 -4.32
N ALA A 272 2.46 29.20 -5.32
CA ALA A 272 3.06 30.52 -5.10
C ALA A 272 2.00 31.64 -5.07
N PRO A 273 1.88 32.44 -3.98
CA PRO A 273 2.57 32.37 -2.69
C PRO A 273 1.85 31.57 -1.59
N LEU A 274 0.64 31.08 -1.83
CA LEU A 274 -0.19 30.39 -0.85
C LEU A 274 -1.08 29.36 -1.56
N ILE A 275 -1.56 28.34 -0.84
CA ILE A 275 -2.57 27.39 -1.33
C ILE A 275 -3.96 27.90 -0.96
N ASP A 276 -4.74 28.29 -1.98
CA ASP A 276 -6.12 28.72 -1.78
C ASP A 276 -7.11 27.55 -1.84
N LYS A 277 -8.39 27.82 -1.55
CA LYS A 277 -9.44 26.80 -1.51
C LYS A 277 -9.77 26.24 -2.91
N GLU A 278 -9.58 27.02 -3.98
CA GLU A 278 -9.77 26.56 -5.37
C GLU A 278 -8.69 25.56 -5.76
N GLU A 279 -7.43 25.89 -5.50
CA GLU A 279 -6.29 25.02 -5.74
C GLU A 279 -6.41 23.72 -4.94
N ALA A 280 -6.81 23.82 -3.67
CA ALA A 280 -7.07 22.64 -2.84
C ALA A 280 -8.23 21.77 -3.37
N ARG A 281 -9.24 22.39 -3.99
CA ARG A 281 -10.37 21.68 -4.62
C ARG A 281 -9.95 20.96 -5.89
N SER A 282 -9.12 21.60 -6.71
CA SER A 282 -8.57 21.04 -7.95
C SER A 282 -7.48 19.99 -7.67
N GLY A 283 -6.85 20.07 -6.50
CA GLY A 283 -5.74 19.22 -6.08
C GLY A 283 -4.40 19.94 -6.26
N VAL A 284 -3.61 19.99 -5.19
CA VAL A 284 -2.30 20.64 -5.20
C VAL A 284 -1.23 19.62 -5.56
N LEU A 285 -0.48 19.91 -6.63
CA LEU A 285 0.65 19.08 -7.06
C LEU A 285 1.83 19.26 -6.10
N VAL A 286 2.31 18.14 -5.56
CA VAL A 286 3.52 18.04 -4.75
C VAL A 286 4.47 17.08 -5.45
N THR A 287 5.69 17.53 -5.70
CA THR A 287 6.70 16.76 -6.42
C THR A 287 7.86 16.38 -5.52
N VAL A 288 8.33 15.14 -5.66
CA VAL A 288 9.52 14.64 -4.98
C VAL A 288 10.70 14.71 -5.94
N PRO A 289 11.77 15.47 -5.62
CA PRO A 289 12.97 15.54 -6.45
C PRO A 289 13.72 14.20 -6.54
N THR A 290 14.75 14.15 -7.37
CA THR A 290 15.65 12.98 -7.49
C THR A 290 16.21 12.57 -6.13
N ILE A 291 16.14 11.28 -5.84
CA ILE A 291 16.73 10.65 -4.65
C ILE A 291 18.04 9.97 -5.03
N VAL A 292 19.11 10.24 -4.28
CA VAL A 292 20.42 9.57 -4.44
C VAL A 292 20.51 8.40 -3.46
N ASP A 293 21.21 7.32 -3.85
CA ASP A 293 21.39 6.10 -3.06
C ASP A 293 20.07 5.42 -2.63
N PHE A 294 19.04 5.51 -3.49
CA PHE A 294 17.82 4.72 -3.31
C PHE A 294 18.04 3.25 -3.67
N ASN A 295 17.26 2.37 -3.04
CA ASN A 295 17.16 0.96 -3.40
C ASN A 295 15.85 0.67 -4.14
N PRO A 296 15.79 -0.33 -5.04
CA PRO A 296 14.57 -0.67 -5.78
C PRO A 296 13.37 -1.08 -4.90
N ASN A 297 13.65 -1.57 -3.70
CA ASN A 297 12.64 -1.96 -2.71
C ASN A 297 12.28 -0.84 -1.72
N ASP A 298 12.91 0.34 -1.86
CA ASP A 298 12.55 1.50 -1.05
C ASP A 298 11.11 1.91 -1.36
N ARG A 299 10.36 2.17 -0.29
CA ARG A 299 8.99 2.66 -0.38
C ARG A 299 8.92 4.07 0.15
N LEU A 300 8.44 4.98 -0.70
CA LEU A 300 8.22 6.37 -0.39
C LEU A 300 6.82 6.57 0.16
N PHE A 301 6.69 7.35 1.23
CA PHE A 301 5.42 7.82 1.78
C PHE A 301 5.46 9.34 1.86
N ILE A 302 4.42 10.03 1.39
CA ILE A 302 4.35 11.50 1.36
C ILE A 302 3.24 12.03 2.25
N PHE A 303 3.53 13.12 2.95
CA PHE A 303 2.71 13.65 4.02
C PHE A 303 2.51 15.16 3.89
N ALA A 304 1.34 15.62 4.31
CA ALA A 304 1.06 17.02 4.61
C ALA A 304 0.59 17.10 6.07
N ASN A 305 1.28 17.88 6.91
CA ASN A 305 1.00 17.99 8.35
C ASN A 305 0.93 16.63 9.08
N GLY A 306 1.76 15.67 8.64
CA GLY A 306 1.77 14.31 9.19
C GLY A 306 0.66 13.38 8.71
N ILE A 307 -0.25 13.85 7.84
CA ILE A 307 -1.27 13.01 7.20
C ILE A 307 -0.72 12.48 5.89
N GLU A 308 -0.66 11.15 5.75
CA GLU A 308 -0.26 10.50 4.50
C GLU A 308 -1.32 10.73 3.43
N PHE A 309 -0.89 11.17 2.24
CA PHE A 309 -1.79 11.31 1.08
C PHE A 309 -1.30 10.55 -0.16
N GLY A 310 -0.15 9.87 -0.07
CA GLY A 310 0.35 9.03 -1.13
C GLY A 310 1.54 8.18 -0.71
N ASN A 311 1.75 7.07 -1.42
CA ASN A 311 2.95 6.27 -1.32
C ASN A 311 3.24 5.55 -2.64
N THR A 312 4.51 5.22 -2.87
CA THR A 312 4.93 4.44 -4.05
C THR A 312 6.21 3.67 -3.77
N GLN A 313 6.44 2.58 -4.50
CA GLN A 313 7.73 1.88 -4.51
C GLN A 313 8.61 2.43 -5.63
N LEU A 314 9.89 2.71 -5.35
CA LEU A 314 10.77 3.37 -6.33
C LEU A 314 11.15 2.47 -7.52
N GLY A 315 11.32 1.16 -7.30
CA GLY A 315 11.71 0.23 -8.37
C GLY A 315 13.12 0.49 -8.91
N VAL A 316 13.51 -0.21 -9.97
CA VAL A 316 14.92 -0.18 -10.46
C VAL A 316 15.29 1.10 -11.22
N THR A 317 14.32 1.74 -11.86
CA THR A 317 14.50 2.94 -12.69
C THR A 317 13.33 3.91 -12.48
N PRO A 318 13.22 4.54 -11.31
CA PRO A 318 12.21 5.57 -11.05
C PRO A 318 12.38 6.76 -12.01
N VAL A 319 11.26 7.34 -12.43
CA VAL A 319 11.23 8.59 -13.21
C VAL A 319 10.97 9.74 -12.24
N PHE A 320 11.90 10.69 -12.18
CA PHE A 320 11.80 11.87 -11.33
C PHE A 320 11.48 13.14 -12.16
N PRO A 321 10.83 14.15 -11.54
CA PRO A 321 10.31 14.12 -10.18
C PRO A 321 9.08 13.21 -10.04
N LEU A 322 8.87 12.61 -8.87
CA LEU A 322 7.65 11.84 -8.61
C LEU A 322 6.51 12.80 -8.27
N GLU A 323 5.34 12.58 -8.82
CA GLU A 323 4.19 13.47 -8.68
C GLU A 323 3.13 12.88 -7.75
N PHE A 324 2.66 13.69 -6.81
CA PHE A 324 1.57 13.38 -5.91
C PHE A 324 0.60 14.55 -5.85
N VAL A 325 -0.69 14.27 -5.72
CA VAL A 325 -1.73 15.31 -5.62
C VAL A 325 -2.37 15.23 -4.24
N VAL A 326 -2.26 16.32 -3.47
CA VAL A 326 -2.95 16.45 -2.19
C VAL A 326 -4.30 17.13 -2.40
N GLY A 327 -5.37 16.55 -1.86
CA GLY A 327 -6.72 17.09 -1.97
C GLY A 327 -7.13 17.96 -0.79
N TYR A 328 -8.24 18.69 -0.97
CA TYR A 328 -8.84 19.56 0.03
C TYR A 328 -8.98 18.92 1.43
N ALA A 329 -9.46 17.68 1.53
CA ALA A 329 -9.72 17.04 2.83
C ALA A 329 -8.45 16.90 3.69
N THR A 330 -7.32 16.56 3.07
CA THR A 330 -6.03 16.41 3.76
C THR A 330 -5.50 17.77 4.24
N LEU A 331 -5.60 18.80 3.40
CA LEU A 331 -5.17 20.15 3.77
C LEU A 331 -6.09 20.73 4.85
N ARG A 332 -7.42 20.60 4.67
CA ARG A 332 -8.42 21.14 5.61
C ARG A 332 -8.25 20.63 7.04
N ALA A 333 -7.72 19.42 7.22
CA ALA A 333 -7.40 18.88 8.54
C ALA A 333 -6.37 19.71 9.33
N GLY A 334 -5.55 20.52 8.64
CA GLY A 334 -4.62 21.48 9.25
C GLY A 334 -5.26 22.79 9.73
N GLY A 335 -6.47 23.11 9.28
CA GLY A 335 -7.20 24.32 9.65
C GLY A 335 -7.68 25.15 8.45
N THR A 336 -8.08 26.40 8.74
CA THR A 336 -8.52 27.41 7.75
C THR A 336 -7.38 28.29 7.28
N LEU A 337 -6.48 28.69 8.18
CA LEU A 337 -5.37 29.60 7.90
C LEU A 337 -4.14 29.14 8.69
N TYR A 338 -3.16 28.57 8.00
CA TYR A 338 -2.00 27.95 8.64
C TYR A 338 -0.86 27.72 7.64
N THR A 339 0.34 27.39 8.14
CA THR A 339 1.46 26.94 7.29
C THR A 339 1.49 25.42 7.23
N ALA A 340 1.18 24.83 6.08
CA ALA A 340 1.32 23.39 5.82
C ALA A 340 2.79 22.98 5.78
N ARG A 341 3.10 21.80 6.34
CA ARG A 341 4.42 21.18 6.31
C ARG A 341 4.36 19.92 5.45
N PHE A 342 4.94 20.00 4.26
CA PHE A 342 5.09 18.86 3.36
C PHE A 342 6.40 18.16 3.61
N LYS A 343 6.36 16.82 3.67
CA LYS A 343 7.57 15.99 3.74
C LYS A 343 7.28 14.61 3.16
N TYR A 344 8.32 13.87 2.88
CA TYR A 344 8.21 12.46 2.57
C TYR A 344 9.24 11.66 3.37
N GLU A 345 9.06 10.35 3.42
CA GLU A 345 10.05 9.46 4.01
C GLU A 345 10.26 8.24 3.11
N ILE A 346 11.49 7.73 3.13
CA ILE A 346 11.84 6.45 2.53
C ILE A 346 11.90 5.41 3.63
N ARG A 347 11.14 4.32 3.47
CA ARG A 347 11.23 3.14 4.33
C ARG A 347 11.99 2.04 3.60
N ARG A 348 13.05 1.53 4.24
CA ARG A 348 13.93 0.46 3.74
C ARG A 348 14.05 -0.61 4.82
N GLY A 349 13.33 -1.72 4.65
CA GLY A 349 13.23 -2.73 5.71
C GLY A 349 12.64 -2.11 6.99
N THR A 350 13.44 -2.09 8.06
CA THR A 350 13.07 -1.47 9.35
C THR A 350 13.52 -0.01 9.48
N ASP A 351 14.36 0.49 8.58
CA ASP A 351 14.86 1.86 8.64
C ASP A 351 13.88 2.84 8.00
N THR A 352 13.82 4.06 8.55
CA THR A 352 13.03 5.17 8.02
C THR A 352 13.91 6.40 7.87
N PHE A 353 13.93 6.98 6.67
CA PHE A 353 14.72 8.15 6.32
C PHE A 353 13.77 9.31 5.98
N PRO A 354 13.63 10.33 6.83
CA PRO A 354 12.76 11.47 6.57
C PRO A 354 13.44 12.53 5.70
N SER A 355 12.68 13.15 4.80
CA SER A 355 13.11 14.35 4.07
C SER A 355 13.07 15.59 4.98
N PRO A 356 13.78 16.67 4.61
CA PRO A 356 13.47 18.00 5.13
C PRO A 356 12.01 18.40 4.82
N GLU A 357 11.45 19.31 5.63
CA GLU A 357 10.10 19.82 5.44
C GLU A 357 10.07 21.02 4.46
N ALA A 358 9.04 21.09 3.62
CA ALA A 358 8.72 22.25 2.80
C ALA A 358 7.49 22.97 3.37
N PRO A 359 7.65 24.19 3.93
CA PRO A 359 6.53 24.99 4.41
C PRO A 359 5.82 25.72 3.27
N VAL A 360 4.49 25.73 3.29
CA VAL A 360 3.64 26.49 2.36
C VAL A 360 2.44 27.04 3.11
N ASP A 361 2.14 28.32 2.95
CA ASP A 361 0.98 28.93 3.59
C ASP A 361 -0.32 28.49 2.92
N VAL A 362 -1.36 28.27 3.71
CA VAL A 362 -2.69 27.82 3.27
C VAL A 362 -3.72 28.80 3.79
N ASP A 363 -4.58 29.29 2.90
CA ASP A 363 -5.70 30.17 3.23
C ASP A 363 -6.99 29.64 2.62
N PHE A 364 -7.86 29.11 3.47
CA PHE A 364 -9.21 28.67 3.15
C PHE A 364 -10.28 29.59 3.74
N VAL A 365 -9.92 30.79 4.19
CA VAL A 365 -10.86 31.79 4.69
C VAL A 365 -11.65 32.33 3.50
N GLU A 366 -12.94 31.99 3.46
CA GLU A 366 -13.89 32.47 2.47
C GLU A 366 -14.77 33.61 3.04
N PRO A 367 -15.38 34.44 2.18
CA PRO A 367 -16.32 35.45 2.63
C PRO A 367 -17.54 34.86 3.35
N GLY A 368 -18.04 35.58 4.35
CA GLY A 368 -19.25 35.20 5.06
C GLY A 368 -19.06 34.02 6.02
N GLU A 369 -20.16 33.35 6.34
CA GLU A 369 -20.11 32.12 7.13
C GLU A 369 -19.41 30.98 6.38
N GLU A 370 -18.65 30.16 7.11
CA GLU A 370 -17.92 29.03 6.52
C GLU A 370 -18.87 27.95 5.99
N ILE A 371 -18.57 27.41 4.81
CA ILE A 371 -19.33 26.30 4.23
C ILE A 371 -18.74 24.95 4.66
N VAL A 372 -19.61 23.96 4.85
CA VAL A 372 -19.16 22.58 5.07
C VAL A 372 -18.65 22.00 3.75
N GLY A 373 -17.36 21.65 3.72
CA GLY A 373 -16.72 20.97 2.59
C GLY A 373 -16.01 21.93 1.61
N PRO A 374 -15.60 21.42 0.44
CA PRO A 374 -14.73 22.17 -0.48
C PRO A 374 -15.44 23.31 -1.21
N GLY A 375 -16.77 23.33 -1.27
CA GLY A 375 -17.52 24.25 -2.13
C GLY A 375 -17.34 23.96 -3.63
N PRO A 376 -17.52 24.94 -4.53
CA PRO A 376 -17.78 26.35 -4.22
C PRO A 376 -19.25 26.64 -3.87
N VAL A 377 -20.18 25.73 -4.17
CA VAL A 377 -21.62 25.98 -3.97
C VAL A 377 -21.98 25.99 -2.48
N ASP A 378 -22.44 27.13 -1.99
CA ASP A 378 -22.99 27.32 -0.66
C ASP A 378 -24.52 27.17 -0.70
N PRO A 379 -25.10 26.13 -0.09
CA PRO A 379 -26.54 25.92 -0.06
C PRO A 379 -27.30 26.92 0.83
N THR A 380 -26.61 27.70 1.65
CA THR A 380 -27.21 28.70 2.57
C THR A 380 -27.40 30.06 1.90
N LEU A 381 -26.69 30.32 0.81
CA LEU A 381 -26.89 31.52 -0.01
C LEU A 381 -28.24 31.47 -0.70
N VAL A 382 -29.02 32.55 -0.54
CA VAL A 382 -30.36 32.69 -1.11
C VAL A 382 -30.26 32.77 -2.64
N LEU A 383 -31.17 32.09 -3.34
CA LEU A 383 -31.23 32.13 -4.80
C LEU A 383 -31.48 33.56 -5.29
N PRO A 384 -30.78 34.02 -6.35
CA PRO A 384 -31.09 35.30 -6.96
C PRO A 384 -32.48 35.27 -7.57
N VAL A 385 -33.20 36.39 -7.50
CA VAL A 385 -34.49 36.58 -8.16
C VAL A 385 -34.28 37.54 -9.33
N VAL A 386 -34.54 37.05 -10.54
CA VAL A 386 -34.47 37.87 -11.76
C VAL A 386 -35.86 38.38 -12.10
N ARG A 387 -36.02 39.70 -12.28
CA ARG A 387 -37.32 40.32 -12.54
C ARG A 387 -37.18 41.55 -13.44
N GLY A 388 -37.91 41.56 -14.55
CA GLY A 388 -38.09 42.73 -15.41
C GLY A 388 -39.39 43.50 -15.10
N ASP A 389 -39.78 44.39 -16.01
CA ASP A 389 -40.96 45.26 -15.90
C ASP A 389 -42.31 44.53 -15.83
N SER A 390 -42.38 43.29 -16.32
CA SER A 390 -43.54 42.39 -16.20
C SER A 390 -43.85 42.01 -14.74
N ALA A 391 -42.89 42.25 -13.84
CA ALA A 391 -42.96 41.99 -12.40
C ALA A 391 -43.15 40.50 -12.02
N VAL A 392 -42.88 39.59 -12.95
CA VAL A 392 -42.88 38.14 -12.70
C VAL A 392 -41.48 37.68 -12.30
N ASP A 393 -41.39 36.90 -11.21
CA ASP A 393 -40.10 36.36 -10.77
C ASP A 393 -39.63 35.24 -11.68
N ASN A 394 -38.35 35.32 -12.06
CA ASN A 394 -37.62 34.32 -12.83
C ASN A 394 -38.30 33.96 -14.16
N ALA A 395 -39.05 34.90 -14.73
CA ALA A 395 -39.65 34.78 -16.04
C ALA A 395 -39.49 36.11 -16.79
N LEU A 396 -38.91 36.07 -17.99
CA LEU A 396 -38.72 37.22 -18.86
C LEU A 396 -39.55 37.05 -20.13
N ILE A 397 -40.37 38.04 -20.43
CA ILE A 397 -41.19 38.15 -21.63
C ILE A 397 -40.75 39.34 -22.48
N ALA A 398 -41.28 39.46 -23.70
CA ALA A 398 -40.88 40.49 -24.65
C ALA A 398 -40.86 41.93 -24.09
N THR A 399 -41.82 42.28 -23.23
CA THR A 399 -41.90 43.62 -22.62
C THR A 399 -40.78 43.91 -21.62
N ASP A 400 -40.12 42.88 -21.08
CA ASP A 400 -39.04 43.03 -20.10
C ASP A 400 -37.75 43.58 -20.72
N LEU A 401 -37.54 43.37 -22.03
CA LEU A 401 -36.33 43.86 -22.72
C LEU A 401 -36.35 45.35 -23.05
N ASP A 402 -37.48 46.01 -22.87
CA ASP A 402 -37.61 47.45 -23.05
C ASP A 402 -37.20 48.22 -21.77
N GLY A 403 -37.10 47.53 -20.63
CA GLY A 403 -36.80 48.08 -19.30
C GLY A 403 -35.50 47.53 -18.68
N GLU A 404 -35.34 47.78 -17.38
CA GLU A 404 -34.21 47.25 -16.60
C GLU A 404 -34.56 45.86 -16.02
N ILE A 405 -33.66 44.91 -16.19
CA ILE A 405 -33.82 43.56 -15.65
C ILE A 405 -33.00 43.46 -14.37
N HIS A 406 -33.69 43.40 -13.24
CA HIS A 406 -33.07 43.40 -11.92
C HIS A 406 -32.80 41.98 -11.43
N VAL A 407 -31.64 41.80 -10.80
CA VAL A 407 -31.28 40.62 -10.02
C VAL A 407 -31.22 41.03 -8.56
N ARG A 408 -32.09 40.43 -7.74
CA ARG A 408 -32.24 40.77 -6.33
C ARG A 408 -32.02 39.56 -5.43
N PHE A 409 -31.28 39.77 -4.36
CA PHE A 409 -31.10 38.79 -3.29
C PHE A 409 -30.65 39.48 -1.99
N PRO A 410 -30.99 38.93 -0.81
CA PRO A 410 -30.47 39.45 0.44
C PRO A 410 -28.95 39.30 0.52
N ILE A 411 -28.28 40.26 1.13
CA ILE A 411 -26.86 40.18 1.41
C ILE A 411 -26.56 39.02 2.37
N TYR A 412 -25.41 38.38 2.22
CA TYR A 412 -25.03 37.22 3.02
C TYR A 412 -24.60 37.61 4.45
N ALA A 413 -24.76 36.66 5.37
CA ALA A 413 -24.32 36.80 6.76
C ALA A 413 -22.80 36.60 6.91
N GLY A 414 -22.22 37.19 7.96
CA GLY A 414 -20.79 37.07 8.27
C GLY A 414 -19.85 37.87 7.35
N ARG A 415 -20.39 38.76 6.52
CA ARG A 415 -19.64 39.62 5.60
C ARG A 415 -18.66 40.54 6.33
N THR A 416 -17.60 40.93 5.63
CA THR A 416 -16.65 41.96 6.11
C THR A 416 -17.34 43.31 6.35
N THR A 417 -16.83 44.06 7.33
CA THR A 417 -17.19 45.47 7.53
C THR A 417 -16.19 46.44 6.87
N LEU A 418 -15.20 45.90 6.16
CA LEU A 418 -14.21 46.69 5.44
C LEU A 418 -14.67 46.90 3.98
N PRO A 419 -14.75 48.15 3.51
CA PRO A 419 -15.17 48.43 2.14
C PRO A 419 -14.19 47.82 1.13
N ALA A 420 -14.72 47.31 0.02
CA ALA A 420 -13.99 46.81 -1.14
C ALA A 420 -12.97 45.68 -0.86
N THR A 421 -13.11 44.95 0.25
CA THR A 421 -12.31 43.73 0.50
C THR A 421 -13.01 42.45 0.02
N GLU A 422 -14.34 42.51 -0.12
CA GLU A 422 -15.17 41.43 -0.64
C GLU A 422 -16.04 41.97 -1.79
N PHE A 423 -16.35 41.09 -2.75
CA PHE A 423 -17.10 41.40 -3.96
C PHE A 423 -18.17 40.34 -4.20
N ILE A 424 -19.30 40.76 -4.74
CA ILE A 424 -20.34 39.87 -5.25
C ILE A 424 -20.35 39.99 -6.76
N GLU A 425 -20.15 38.89 -7.47
CA GLU A 425 -20.20 38.86 -8.94
C GLU A 425 -21.37 38.00 -9.39
N VAL A 426 -22.21 38.57 -10.25
CA VAL A 426 -23.41 37.91 -10.78
C VAL A 426 -23.12 37.36 -12.16
N PHE A 427 -23.59 36.13 -12.39
CA PHE A 427 -23.45 35.40 -13.64
C PHE A 427 -24.83 34.99 -14.16
N TYR A 428 -24.97 34.99 -15.49
CA TYR A 428 -26.21 34.65 -16.17
C TYR A 428 -25.93 33.79 -17.41
N GLY A 429 -26.76 32.79 -17.65
CA GLY A 429 -26.72 31.93 -18.85
C GLY A 429 -26.04 30.58 -18.65
N THR A 430 -26.06 29.76 -19.69
CA THR A 430 -25.60 28.36 -19.65
C THR A 430 -24.06 28.25 -19.78
N MET A 431 -23.51 27.03 -19.63
CA MET A 431 -22.07 26.74 -19.83
C MET A 431 -21.09 27.57 -18.97
N GLY A 432 -21.47 27.87 -17.72
CA GLY A 432 -20.68 28.68 -16.81
C GLY A 432 -20.99 30.17 -16.88
N GLY A 433 -21.92 30.58 -17.76
CA GLY A 433 -22.55 31.90 -17.77
C GLY A 433 -21.61 33.06 -18.08
N ARG A 434 -22.21 34.18 -18.42
CA ARG A 434 -21.54 35.46 -18.60
C ARG A 434 -21.54 36.21 -17.28
N HIS A 435 -20.40 36.78 -16.91
CA HIS A 435 -20.33 37.76 -15.83
C HIS A 435 -21.09 39.04 -16.24
N VAL A 436 -22.15 39.39 -15.50
CA VAL A 436 -23.08 40.47 -15.85
C VAL A 436 -22.99 41.67 -14.91
N ALA A 437 -22.58 41.49 -13.66
CA ALA A 437 -22.45 42.59 -12.70
C ALA A 437 -21.47 42.27 -11.58
N THR A 438 -20.78 43.30 -11.07
CA THR A 438 -19.99 43.24 -9.83
C THR A 438 -20.53 44.27 -8.84
N TYR A 439 -20.81 43.83 -7.61
CA TYR A 439 -21.13 44.68 -6.47
C TYR A 439 -19.98 44.64 -5.45
N PRO A 440 -19.18 45.72 -5.31
CA PRO A 440 -18.20 45.82 -4.24
C PRO A 440 -18.90 46.10 -2.91
N LEU A 441 -18.58 45.36 -1.85
CA LEU A 441 -19.15 45.61 -0.53
C LEU A 441 -18.72 46.99 -0.02
N ASN A 442 -19.66 47.72 0.57
CA ASN A 442 -19.41 49.01 1.21
C ASN A 442 -19.06 48.86 2.71
N GLY A 443 -19.36 47.71 3.33
CA GLY A 443 -19.01 47.38 4.71
C GLY A 443 -19.96 47.98 5.76
N THR A 444 -21.00 48.67 5.31
CA THR A 444 -22.03 49.35 6.11
C THR A 444 -23.46 48.92 5.75
N GLU A 445 -23.61 47.95 4.83
CA GLU A 445 -24.91 47.38 4.49
C GLU A 445 -25.58 46.79 5.74
N PRO A 446 -26.87 47.05 5.99
CA PRO A 446 -27.62 46.37 7.06
C PRO A 446 -27.86 44.89 6.74
N ASP A 447 -28.23 44.09 7.74
CA ASP A 447 -28.44 42.64 7.56
C ASP A 447 -29.63 42.28 6.67
N ASP A 448 -30.59 43.19 6.50
CA ASP A 448 -31.73 43.07 5.60
C ASP A 448 -31.49 43.73 4.22
N TYR A 449 -30.26 44.17 3.95
CA TYR A 449 -29.91 44.80 2.67
C TYR A 449 -30.16 43.85 1.51
N ILE A 450 -30.84 44.36 0.48
CA ILE A 450 -31.04 43.66 -0.78
C ILE A 450 -30.01 44.17 -1.77
N VAL A 451 -29.17 43.26 -2.25
CA VAL A 451 -28.31 43.54 -3.41
C VAL A 451 -29.19 43.59 -4.63
N ASP A 452 -29.13 44.70 -5.36
CA ASP A 452 -29.89 44.95 -6.59
C ASP A 452 -28.91 45.36 -7.69
N VAL A 453 -28.80 44.52 -8.73
CA VAL A 453 -27.94 44.77 -9.89
C VAL A 453 -28.72 44.50 -11.18
N ILE A 454 -28.26 45.09 -12.28
CA ILE A 454 -28.95 45.01 -13.57
C ILE A 454 -28.25 44.00 -14.49
N ILE A 455 -29.02 43.08 -15.08
CA ILE A 455 -28.60 42.30 -16.25
C ILE A 455 -28.85 43.15 -17.48
N GLN A 456 -27.81 43.36 -18.28
CA GLN A 456 -27.93 44.06 -19.55
C GLN A 456 -28.66 43.19 -20.58
N ARG A 457 -29.46 43.84 -21.44
CA ARG A 457 -30.24 43.18 -22.50
C ARG A 457 -29.42 42.25 -23.38
N ASP A 458 -28.19 42.65 -23.70
CA ASP A 458 -27.29 41.87 -24.54
C ASP A 458 -26.96 40.49 -23.94
N ALA A 459 -26.90 40.37 -22.61
CA ALA A 459 -26.73 39.08 -21.94
C ALA A 459 -27.98 38.20 -22.06
N VAL A 460 -29.18 38.77 -22.08
CA VAL A 460 -30.41 37.99 -22.33
C VAL A 460 -30.50 37.58 -23.80
N GLU A 461 -30.14 38.47 -24.73
CA GLU A 461 -30.07 38.18 -26.16
C GLU A 461 -29.02 37.09 -26.48
N GLU A 462 -27.88 37.08 -25.80
CA GLU A 462 -26.82 36.10 -26.00
C GLU A 462 -27.30 34.65 -25.76
N TYR A 463 -28.14 34.42 -24.75
CA TYR A 463 -28.64 33.09 -24.40
C TYR A 463 -30.06 32.80 -24.91
N GLY A 464 -30.83 33.83 -25.29
CA GLY A 464 -32.16 33.74 -25.90
C GLY A 464 -33.23 33.04 -25.07
N ASN A 465 -34.24 32.52 -25.78
CA ASN A 465 -35.34 31.81 -25.16
C ASN A 465 -34.91 30.48 -24.53
N GLY A 466 -35.59 30.10 -23.44
CA GLY A 466 -35.34 28.86 -22.71
C GLY A 466 -35.06 29.09 -21.22
N GLU A 467 -34.53 28.06 -20.57
CA GLU A 467 -34.17 28.10 -19.15
C GLU A 467 -32.71 28.51 -18.97
N ASN A 468 -32.49 29.76 -18.59
CA ASN A 468 -31.16 30.34 -18.43
C ASN A 468 -30.83 30.52 -16.94
N PRO A 469 -29.77 29.88 -16.40
CA PRO A 469 -29.47 29.99 -14.98
C PRO A 469 -28.87 31.35 -14.62
N CYS A 470 -29.21 31.86 -13.45
CA CYS A 470 -28.61 33.03 -12.81
C CYS A 470 -28.07 32.64 -11.42
N TRP A 471 -26.86 33.07 -11.08
CA TRP A 471 -26.23 32.84 -9.79
C TRP A 471 -25.26 33.96 -9.46
N TYR A 472 -24.76 33.99 -8.23
CA TYR A 472 -23.71 34.90 -7.84
C TYR A 472 -22.63 34.18 -7.05
N LEU A 473 -21.39 34.68 -7.16
CA LEU A 473 -20.29 34.32 -6.28
C LEU A 473 -20.00 35.47 -5.32
N VAL A 474 -19.59 35.13 -4.12
CA VAL A 474 -19.06 36.05 -3.12
C VAL A 474 -17.58 35.70 -2.96
N ARG A 475 -16.69 36.67 -3.17
CA ARG A 475 -15.24 36.45 -3.17
C ARG A 475 -14.48 37.49 -2.36
N ASN A 476 -13.35 37.08 -1.79
CA ASN A 476 -12.31 37.97 -1.28
C ASN A 476 -11.10 37.93 -2.24
N ALA A 477 -9.89 38.23 -1.75
CA ALA A 477 -8.68 38.23 -2.55
C ALA A 477 -8.21 36.83 -2.99
N ASN A 478 -8.51 35.78 -2.20
CA ASN A 478 -7.97 34.43 -2.37
C ASN A 478 -9.06 33.38 -2.62
N ASN A 479 -10.24 33.54 -2.02
CA ASN A 479 -11.26 32.50 -1.94
C ASN A 479 -12.64 33.04 -2.32
N TYR A 480 -13.50 32.12 -2.76
CA TYR A 480 -14.89 32.41 -3.09
C TYR A 480 -15.82 31.24 -2.77
N LYS A 481 -17.11 31.56 -2.68
CA LYS A 481 -18.22 30.60 -2.69
C LYS A 481 -19.36 31.15 -3.54
N GLN A 482 -20.28 30.32 -4.00
CA GLN A 482 -21.34 30.70 -4.92
C GLN A 482 -22.71 30.22 -4.48
N SER A 483 -23.75 30.97 -4.85
CA SER A 483 -25.12 30.51 -4.71
C SER A 483 -25.39 29.29 -5.58
N ARG A 484 -26.48 28.60 -5.29
CA ARG A 484 -27.08 27.70 -6.29
C ARG A 484 -27.60 28.52 -7.48
N PRO A 485 -27.64 27.93 -8.69
CA PRO A 485 -28.27 28.57 -9.84
C PRO A 485 -29.79 28.58 -9.71
N GLN A 486 -30.38 29.73 -10.03
CA GLN A 486 -31.82 29.91 -10.25
C GLN A 486 -32.08 29.92 -11.75
N ASN A 487 -32.92 29.01 -12.24
CA ASN A 487 -33.32 29.06 -13.65
C ASN A 487 -34.29 30.22 -13.88
N VAL A 488 -34.05 30.95 -14.97
CA VAL A 488 -34.88 32.05 -15.47
C VAL A 488 -35.49 31.60 -16.78
N SER A 489 -36.81 31.57 -16.84
CA SER A 489 -37.55 31.20 -18.04
C SER A 489 -37.63 32.40 -18.98
N VAL A 490 -37.05 32.31 -20.17
CA VAL A 490 -37.03 33.40 -21.16
C VAL A 490 -37.91 33.03 -22.34
N ASN A 491 -38.90 33.87 -22.61
CA ASN A 491 -39.75 33.80 -23.78
C ASN A 491 -39.96 35.20 -24.35
N VAL A 492 -38.89 35.72 -24.94
CA VAL A 492 -38.84 37.09 -25.46
C VAL A 492 -38.85 37.10 -26.97
N PHE A 493 -38.04 36.24 -27.60
CA PHE A 493 -37.81 36.27 -29.03
C PHE A 493 -38.80 35.34 -29.73
N SER A 494 -40.04 35.81 -29.87
CA SER A 494 -41.13 35.04 -30.49
C SER A 494 -41.15 35.20 -32.01
N LEU A 495 -41.29 34.08 -32.72
CA LEU A 495 -41.60 34.05 -34.15
C LEU A 495 -43.11 33.99 -34.34
N ASP A 496 -43.71 35.13 -34.71
CA ASP A 496 -45.15 35.27 -34.94
C ASP A 496 -45.52 35.11 -36.43
N GLY A 497 -46.81 34.84 -36.69
CA GLY A 497 -47.35 34.80 -38.06
C GLY A 497 -46.96 33.56 -38.86
N LEU A 498 -46.61 32.46 -38.19
CA LEU A 498 -46.27 31.19 -38.82
C LEU A 498 -47.45 30.62 -39.62
N ALA A 499 -47.17 30.08 -40.81
CA ALA A 499 -48.21 29.51 -41.67
C ALA A 499 -48.86 28.26 -41.07
N ASP A 500 -50.15 28.07 -41.35
CA ASP A 500 -50.92 26.92 -40.89
C ASP A 500 -50.40 25.57 -41.44
N PRO A 501 -50.44 24.47 -40.64
CA PRO A 501 -50.17 23.13 -41.14
C PRO A 501 -51.24 22.66 -42.14
N ILE A 502 -50.81 21.95 -43.19
CA ILE A 502 -51.68 21.55 -44.31
C ILE A 502 -51.86 20.03 -44.32
N PHE A 503 -53.11 19.56 -44.22
CA PHE A 503 -53.42 18.15 -44.50
C PHE A 503 -53.36 17.89 -46.01
N THR A 504 -52.46 17.01 -46.46
CA THR A 504 -52.27 16.77 -47.90
C THR A 504 -53.13 15.64 -48.46
N ASP A 505 -53.79 14.87 -47.59
CA ASP A 505 -54.64 13.75 -47.99
C ASP A 505 -55.93 13.73 -47.14
N LEU A 506 -56.99 14.34 -47.69
CA LEU A 506 -58.33 14.37 -47.11
C LEU A 506 -59.35 13.86 -48.11
N PHE A 507 -60.35 13.13 -47.63
CA PHE A 507 -61.51 12.79 -48.44
C PHE A 507 -62.34 14.04 -48.67
N THR A 508 -62.57 14.36 -49.94
CA THR A 508 -63.51 15.40 -50.34
C THR A 508 -64.82 14.75 -50.75
N PRO A 509 -65.91 14.95 -49.99
CA PRO A 509 -67.21 14.39 -50.33
C PRO A 509 -67.69 14.85 -51.70
N PRO A 510 -68.17 13.96 -52.58
CA PRO A 510 -68.68 14.36 -53.88
C PRO A 510 -69.96 15.22 -53.72
N PRO A 511 -70.26 16.12 -54.67
CA PRO A 511 -71.51 16.88 -54.69
C PRO A 511 -72.73 15.94 -54.64
N PRO A 512 -73.84 16.31 -53.95
CA PRO A 512 -74.16 17.63 -53.40
C PRO A 512 -73.74 17.84 -51.93
N SER A 513 -72.81 17.05 -51.37
CA SER A 513 -72.38 17.21 -49.98
C SER A 513 -71.74 18.57 -49.72
N THR A 514 -72.13 19.22 -48.62
CA THR A 514 -71.54 20.47 -48.12
C THR A 514 -70.59 20.24 -46.94
N SER A 515 -70.32 18.98 -46.59
CA SER A 515 -69.39 18.66 -45.49
C SER A 515 -67.96 19.05 -45.86
N PRO A 516 -67.18 19.64 -44.93
CA PRO A 516 -65.78 19.94 -45.18
C PRO A 516 -64.97 18.66 -45.43
N PRO A 517 -63.83 18.73 -46.14
CA PRO A 517 -62.92 17.61 -46.28
C PRO A 517 -62.55 17.01 -44.92
N PHE A 518 -62.52 15.68 -44.84
CA PHE A 518 -62.27 14.97 -43.59
C PHE A 518 -61.42 13.73 -43.83
N ILE A 519 -60.84 13.18 -42.76
CA ILE A 519 -60.07 11.94 -42.82
C ILE A 519 -61.04 10.76 -42.83
N SER A 520 -61.07 9.98 -43.91
CA SER A 520 -61.98 8.84 -44.04
C SER A 520 -61.24 7.50 -44.13
N CYS A 521 -61.99 6.42 -44.30
CA CYS A 521 -61.46 5.08 -44.57
C CYS A 521 -60.51 5.04 -45.78
N ASP A 522 -60.77 5.85 -46.81
CA ASP A 522 -60.01 5.81 -48.06
C ASP A 522 -58.56 6.28 -47.86
N GLN A 523 -58.34 7.20 -46.91
CA GLN A 523 -57.04 7.73 -46.54
C GLN A 523 -56.23 6.77 -45.65
N ARG A 524 -56.86 5.70 -45.14
CA ARG A 524 -56.23 4.69 -44.26
C ARG A 524 -55.41 5.32 -43.11
N PRO A 525 -56.02 6.16 -42.26
CA PRO A 525 -55.30 6.98 -41.28
C PRO A 525 -54.58 6.19 -40.18
N TRP A 526 -54.91 4.91 -39.99
CA TRP A 526 -54.19 3.99 -39.10
C TRP A 526 -52.79 3.59 -39.63
N LEU A 527 -52.50 3.85 -40.91
CA LEU A 527 -51.15 3.68 -41.48
C LEU A 527 -50.35 4.96 -41.33
N LYS A 528 -50.93 6.09 -41.77
CA LYS A 528 -50.33 7.42 -41.65
C LYS A 528 -51.34 8.53 -41.90
N VAL A 529 -51.08 9.71 -41.35
CA VAL A 529 -51.76 10.97 -41.65
C VAL A 529 -50.70 11.98 -42.13
N PRO A 530 -50.66 12.29 -43.44
CA PRO A 530 -49.64 13.19 -43.99
C PRO A 530 -50.00 14.64 -43.71
N VAL A 531 -49.12 15.34 -42.98
CA VAL A 531 -49.22 16.78 -42.67
C VAL A 531 -48.03 17.48 -43.32
N ARG A 532 -48.30 18.51 -44.12
CA ARG A 532 -47.28 19.35 -44.75
C ARG A 532 -47.11 20.65 -44.00
N ILE A 533 -45.85 21.00 -43.73
CA ILE A 533 -45.45 22.32 -43.28
C ILE A 533 -44.82 23.05 -44.47
N PHE A 534 -45.33 24.24 -44.78
CA PHE A 534 -44.81 25.07 -45.86
C PHE A 534 -44.92 26.55 -45.49
N ASP A 535 -43.83 27.09 -44.94
CA ASP A 535 -43.70 28.50 -44.61
C ASP A 535 -42.34 29.03 -45.10
N PRO A 536 -42.18 29.30 -46.40
CA PRO A 536 -40.91 29.74 -46.96
C PRO A 536 -40.52 31.17 -46.52
N ALA A 537 -41.46 31.92 -45.94
CA ALA A 537 -41.22 33.27 -45.43
C ALA A 537 -40.58 33.24 -44.05
N SER A 538 -41.04 32.35 -43.17
CA SER A 538 -40.56 32.27 -41.78
C SER A 538 -39.48 31.20 -41.56
N LEU A 539 -39.48 30.09 -42.32
CA LEU A 539 -38.50 29.01 -42.16
C LEU A 539 -37.12 29.41 -42.69
N GLU A 540 -36.07 29.05 -41.94
CA GLU A 540 -34.67 29.21 -42.28
C GLU A 540 -33.91 27.87 -42.24
N VAL A 541 -32.79 27.83 -42.96
CA VAL A 541 -31.93 26.64 -42.96
C VAL A 541 -31.24 26.56 -41.59
N GLY A 542 -31.38 25.44 -40.90
CA GLY A 542 -30.90 25.24 -39.54
C GLY A 542 -32.00 25.25 -38.48
N ASP A 543 -33.22 25.70 -38.81
CA ASP A 543 -34.36 25.65 -37.88
C ASP A 543 -34.71 24.20 -37.52
N THR A 544 -35.29 24.01 -36.35
CA THR A 544 -35.86 22.74 -35.91
C THR A 544 -37.36 22.87 -35.75
N VAL A 545 -38.13 22.01 -36.41
CA VAL A 545 -39.60 21.99 -36.37
C VAL A 545 -40.12 20.76 -35.64
N ILE A 546 -41.11 20.95 -34.76
CA ILE A 546 -41.87 19.88 -34.11
C ILE A 546 -43.35 20.07 -34.43
N ILE A 547 -44.01 19.03 -34.92
CA ILE A 547 -45.45 19.07 -35.21
C ILE A 547 -46.20 18.41 -34.05
N HIS A 548 -47.27 19.05 -33.59
CA HIS A 548 -48.08 18.65 -32.45
C HIS A 548 -49.45 18.17 -32.93
N ALA A 549 -49.90 17.02 -32.45
CA ALA A 549 -51.20 16.44 -32.76
C ALA A 549 -51.99 16.11 -31.51
N VAL A 550 -53.29 16.44 -31.49
CA VAL A 550 -54.17 16.17 -30.35
C VAL A 550 -55.55 15.70 -30.83
N ARG A 551 -56.15 14.75 -30.09
CA ARG A 551 -57.47 14.20 -30.38
C ARG A 551 -58.56 14.84 -29.53
N TYR A 552 -59.73 15.02 -30.14
CA TYR A 552 -60.97 15.40 -29.47
C TYR A 552 -62.10 14.39 -29.76
N LEU A 553 -63.04 14.26 -28.83
CA LEU A 553 -64.23 13.43 -29.02
C LEU A 553 -65.17 14.01 -30.08
N TYR A 554 -65.93 13.14 -30.74
CA TYR A 554 -66.98 13.58 -31.66
C TYR A 554 -68.24 13.99 -30.90
N SER A 555 -68.62 15.28 -31.00
CA SER A 555 -69.84 15.85 -30.41
C SER A 555 -70.79 16.49 -31.43
N GLY A 556 -70.57 16.27 -32.74
CA GLY A 556 -71.36 16.87 -33.82
C GLY A 556 -70.49 17.62 -34.82
N ALA A 557 -71.07 18.62 -35.50
CA ALA A 557 -70.40 19.43 -36.53
C ALA A 557 -69.38 20.45 -35.99
N VAL A 558 -69.26 20.57 -34.67
CA VAL A 558 -68.33 21.50 -34.00
C VAL A 558 -67.42 20.69 -33.08
N LYS A 559 -66.11 20.97 -33.13
CA LYS A 559 -65.10 20.41 -32.21
C LYS A 559 -65.42 20.86 -30.77
N PRO A 560 -65.41 19.95 -29.78
CA PRO A 560 -65.57 20.34 -28.38
C PRO A 560 -64.35 21.12 -27.86
N PRO A 561 -64.47 21.94 -26.80
CA PRO A 561 -63.40 22.80 -26.32
C PRO A 561 -62.26 22.06 -25.58
N THR A 562 -62.43 20.77 -25.27
CA THR A 562 -61.49 20.02 -24.43
C THR A 562 -60.98 18.78 -25.17
N PRO A 563 -59.64 18.61 -25.29
CA PRO A 563 -59.06 17.42 -25.89
C PRO A 563 -59.25 16.18 -25.02
N VAL A 564 -59.06 15.01 -25.61
CA VAL A 564 -58.96 13.75 -24.88
C VAL A 564 -57.62 13.75 -24.13
N ALA A 565 -57.66 13.69 -22.80
CA ALA A 565 -56.47 13.70 -21.97
C ALA A 565 -55.48 12.58 -22.35
N GLY A 566 -54.19 12.93 -22.43
CA GLY A 566 -53.10 12.00 -22.78
C GLY A 566 -53.12 11.55 -24.24
N SER A 567 -53.84 12.28 -25.10
CA SER A 567 -53.83 12.02 -26.53
C SER A 567 -52.77 12.81 -27.28
N GLU A 568 -51.98 13.68 -26.65
CA GLU A 568 -50.97 14.45 -27.37
C GLU A 568 -49.91 13.55 -28.02
N VAL A 569 -49.59 13.79 -29.29
CA VAL A 569 -48.53 13.12 -30.03
C VAL A 569 -47.69 14.17 -30.75
N ASN A 570 -46.40 14.19 -30.49
CA ASN A 570 -45.45 15.08 -31.15
C ASN A 570 -44.65 14.31 -32.20
N SER A 571 -44.30 14.96 -33.31
CA SER A 571 -43.30 14.45 -34.24
C SER A 571 -41.93 14.37 -33.57
N LEU A 572 -41.01 13.62 -34.16
CA LEU A 572 -39.60 13.83 -33.88
C LEU A 572 -39.20 15.25 -34.37
N PRO A 573 -38.22 15.90 -33.71
CA PRO A 573 -37.67 17.16 -34.20
C PRO A 573 -37.12 17.00 -35.62
N GLN A 574 -37.55 17.87 -36.52
CA GLN A 574 -37.15 17.88 -37.92
C GLN A 574 -36.26 19.09 -38.20
N GLY A 575 -35.00 18.85 -38.55
CA GLY A 575 -34.11 19.90 -39.03
C GLY A 575 -34.49 20.39 -40.42
N ILE A 576 -34.43 21.70 -40.64
CA ILE A 576 -34.80 22.37 -41.88
C ILE A 576 -33.56 22.61 -42.74
N GLY A 577 -33.49 21.93 -43.89
CA GLY A 577 -32.50 22.17 -44.92
C GLY A 577 -33.02 23.10 -46.02
N PHE A 578 -32.19 23.33 -47.05
CA PHE A 578 -32.54 24.18 -48.18
C PHE A 578 -33.79 23.70 -48.93
N ALA A 579 -33.95 22.37 -49.05
CA ALA A 579 -35.09 21.77 -49.75
C ALA A 579 -36.38 21.94 -48.95
N GLU A 580 -36.33 21.72 -47.63
CA GLU A 580 -37.46 21.85 -46.72
C GLU A 580 -37.92 23.31 -46.62
N LYS A 581 -37.01 24.28 -46.56
CA LYS A 581 -37.35 25.71 -46.61
C LYS A 581 -38.05 26.07 -47.93
N THR A 582 -37.45 25.69 -49.06
CA THR A 582 -37.90 26.15 -50.39
C THR A 582 -39.22 25.50 -50.82
N ASN A 583 -39.39 24.22 -50.50
CA ASN A 583 -40.53 23.43 -50.98
C ASN A 583 -41.50 23.03 -49.87
N GLY A 584 -41.17 23.23 -48.60
CA GLY A 584 -41.88 22.60 -47.49
C GLY A 584 -41.55 21.11 -47.38
N PHE A 585 -42.08 20.47 -46.34
CA PHE A 585 -41.92 19.03 -46.12
C PHE A 585 -43.22 18.43 -45.60
N THR A 586 -43.40 17.12 -45.85
CA THR A 586 -44.56 16.37 -45.35
C THR A 586 -44.09 15.36 -44.31
N TYR A 587 -44.69 15.41 -43.12
CA TYR A 587 -44.50 14.43 -42.06
C TYR A 587 -45.69 13.44 -42.05
N ASP A 588 -45.37 12.15 -42.11
CA ASP A 588 -46.34 11.07 -42.09
C ASP A 588 -46.60 10.63 -40.63
N PHE A 589 -47.63 11.19 -39.99
CA PHE A 589 -47.97 10.85 -38.60
C PHE A 589 -48.58 9.46 -38.48
N VAL A 590 -48.05 8.63 -37.58
CA VAL A 590 -48.72 7.38 -37.14
C VAL A 590 -49.45 7.65 -35.83
N LEU A 591 -50.69 8.15 -35.92
CA LEU A 591 -51.46 8.52 -34.73
C LEU A 591 -52.18 7.30 -34.14
N PRO A 592 -52.17 7.13 -32.80
CA PRO A 592 -52.84 6.01 -32.14
C PRO A 592 -54.36 6.20 -32.01
N TYR A 593 -54.92 7.21 -32.68
CA TYR A 593 -56.33 7.60 -32.54
C TYR A 593 -57.29 6.75 -33.37
N PHE A 594 -56.77 6.12 -34.43
CA PHE A 594 -57.55 5.44 -35.46
C PHE A 594 -57.47 3.93 -35.27
N ASP A 595 -58.36 3.39 -34.45
CA ASP A 595 -58.51 1.96 -34.24
C ASP A 595 -59.97 1.52 -34.44
N GLY A 596 -60.20 0.21 -34.42
CA GLY A 596 -61.55 -0.35 -34.57
C GLY A 596 -62.50 -0.11 -33.39
N ASP A 597 -62.07 0.60 -32.34
CA ASP A 597 -62.85 0.85 -31.12
C ASP A 597 -64.14 1.64 -31.47
N PRO A 598 -65.32 1.14 -31.11
CA PRO A 598 -66.60 1.82 -31.33
C PRO A 598 -66.65 3.28 -30.85
N THR A 599 -65.87 3.62 -29.83
CA THR A 599 -65.79 4.96 -29.22
C THR A 599 -64.84 5.91 -29.94
N ARG A 600 -64.06 5.44 -30.92
CA ARG A 600 -63.00 6.20 -31.60
C ARG A 600 -63.17 6.30 -33.12
N ARG A 601 -64.24 5.74 -33.67
CA ARG A 601 -64.56 5.75 -35.11
C ARG A 601 -64.79 7.14 -35.69
N ARG A 602 -65.12 8.11 -34.84
CA ARG A 602 -65.24 9.53 -35.18
C ARG A 602 -64.57 10.38 -34.11
N GLY A 603 -64.03 11.50 -34.53
CA GLY A 603 -63.38 12.46 -33.65
C GLY A 603 -62.88 13.66 -34.45
N TRP A 604 -62.23 14.57 -33.74
CA TRP A 604 -61.52 15.67 -34.37
C TRP A 604 -60.04 15.55 -34.07
N LEU A 605 -59.24 15.86 -35.09
CA LEU A 605 -57.79 15.95 -35.01
C LEU A 605 -57.42 17.42 -35.11
N GLU A 606 -56.65 17.90 -34.15
CA GLU A 606 -56.02 19.21 -34.16
C GLU A 606 -54.53 19.05 -34.40
N ILE A 607 -53.96 19.87 -35.28
CA ILE A 607 -52.54 19.93 -35.57
C ILE A 607 -52.05 21.38 -35.46
N SER A 608 -50.90 21.59 -34.84
CA SER A 608 -50.09 22.81 -34.94
C SER A 608 -48.61 22.41 -35.09
N TRP A 609 -47.71 23.36 -35.35
CA TRP A 609 -46.28 23.09 -35.33
C TRP A 609 -45.53 24.22 -34.62
N SER A 610 -44.43 23.86 -33.96
CA SER A 610 -43.50 24.79 -33.34
C SER A 610 -42.18 24.81 -34.09
N ILE A 611 -41.51 25.96 -34.02
CA ILE A 611 -40.19 26.19 -34.58
C ILE A 611 -39.24 26.63 -33.47
N VAL A 612 -38.02 26.12 -33.51
CA VAL A 612 -36.89 26.57 -32.70
C VAL A 612 -35.77 26.95 -33.66
N ARG A 613 -35.32 28.21 -33.60
CA ARG A 613 -34.20 28.72 -34.37
C ARG A 613 -32.99 28.87 -33.49
N GLU A 614 -31.93 28.17 -33.85
CA GLU A 614 -30.62 28.39 -33.26
C GLU A 614 -29.97 29.63 -33.89
N GLY A 615 -29.42 30.52 -33.07
CA GLY A 615 -28.81 31.78 -33.49
C GLY A 615 -28.78 32.75 -32.30
N PRO A 616 -28.02 33.86 -32.31
CA PRO A 616 -28.13 34.89 -31.29
C PRO A 616 -29.05 36.04 -31.76
N PRO A 617 -30.23 36.27 -31.13
CA PRO A 617 -30.80 35.50 -30.03
C PRO A 617 -31.54 34.23 -30.51
N PRO A 618 -31.56 33.16 -29.70
CA PRO A 618 -32.40 32.00 -30.00
C PRO A 618 -33.88 32.38 -30.04
N GLU A 619 -34.58 32.03 -31.12
CA GLU A 619 -35.98 32.37 -31.36
C GLU A 619 -36.88 31.14 -31.37
N SER A 620 -38.16 31.30 -31.03
CA SER A 620 -39.13 30.22 -31.10
C SER A 620 -40.54 30.71 -31.42
N GLY A 621 -41.34 29.90 -32.09
CA GLY A 621 -42.74 30.23 -32.41
C GLY A 621 -43.62 28.99 -32.47
N THR A 622 -44.94 29.18 -32.43
CA THR A 622 -45.92 28.10 -32.65
C THR A 622 -47.02 28.61 -33.57
N SER A 623 -47.39 27.82 -34.58
CA SER A 623 -48.44 28.17 -35.53
C SER A 623 -49.81 28.14 -34.89
N ASP A 624 -50.78 28.77 -35.57
CA ASP A 624 -52.19 28.53 -35.30
C ASP A 624 -52.53 27.04 -35.52
N THR A 625 -53.60 26.59 -34.87
CA THR A 625 -54.07 25.20 -34.93
C THR A 625 -55.01 24.98 -36.10
N VAL A 626 -54.80 23.93 -36.89
CA VAL A 626 -55.75 23.45 -37.91
C VAL A 626 -56.48 22.22 -37.40
N THR A 627 -57.80 22.22 -37.54
CA THR A 627 -58.66 21.13 -37.08
C THR A 627 -59.33 20.43 -38.26
N VAL A 628 -59.36 19.10 -38.24
CA VAL A 628 -60.09 18.27 -39.21
C VAL A 628 -60.92 17.20 -38.52
N LEU A 629 -62.08 16.88 -39.10
CA LEU A 629 -62.90 15.75 -38.67
C LEU A 629 -62.27 14.44 -39.17
N TRP A 630 -62.45 13.33 -38.45
CA TRP A 630 -62.29 12.00 -39.01
C TRP A 630 -63.55 11.14 -38.85
N ASP A 631 -63.79 10.27 -39.83
CA ASP A 631 -64.85 9.26 -39.80
C ASP A 631 -64.39 7.98 -40.51
N VAL A 632 -64.10 6.94 -39.71
CA VAL A 632 -63.59 5.64 -40.17
C VAL A 632 -64.65 4.52 -40.05
N ARG A 633 -65.92 4.89 -40.21
CA ARG A 633 -67.03 3.93 -40.30
C ARG A 633 -67.10 3.33 -41.71
N SER A 634 -67.36 2.02 -41.82
CA SER A 634 -67.64 1.38 -43.12
C SER A 634 -69.11 1.59 -43.53
N SER A 635 -69.48 1.19 -44.75
CA SER A 635 -70.83 1.38 -45.33
C SER A 635 -71.99 0.73 -44.56
N GLY A 636 -71.71 -0.08 -43.53
CA GLY A 636 -72.69 -0.56 -42.56
C GLY A 636 -72.67 0.28 -41.28
N ALA A 637 -73.84 0.65 -40.74
CA ALA A 637 -74.01 1.54 -39.59
C ALA A 637 -73.25 1.14 -38.29
N THR A 638 -72.69 -0.07 -38.23
CA THR A 638 -71.94 -0.62 -37.09
C THR A 638 -70.53 -1.12 -37.43
N GLY A 639 -70.08 -1.03 -38.69
CA GLY A 639 -68.77 -1.49 -39.14
C GLY A 639 -67.70 -0.40 -39.13
N THR A 640 -66.44 -0.80 -39.06
CA THR A 640 -65.27 0.10 -39.21
C THR A 640 -64.33 -0.48 -40.25
N CYS A 641 -63.67 0.40 -41.00
CA CYS A 641 -62.60 0.04 -41.91
C CYS A 641 -61.22 -0.03 -41.22
N ALA A 642 -61.12 0.49 -39.99
CA ALA A 642 -59.88 0.49 -39.23
C ALA A 642 -59.64 -0.90 -38.60
N PRO A 643 -58.39 -1.39 -38.59
CA PRO A 643 -58.06 -2.67 -37.99
C PRO A 643 -58.30 -2.68 -36.47
N ILE A 644 -58.75 -3.83 -35.94
CA ILE A 644 -59.15 -4.00 -34.52
C ILE A 644 -57.94 -4.22 -33.59
N THR A 645 -56.78 -4.61 -34.15
CA THR A 645 -55.50 -4.76 -33.42
C THR A 645 -54.34 -4.26 -34.27
N LEU A 646 -53.72 -3.15 -33.86
CA LEU A 646 -52.43 -2.68 -34.38
C LEU A 646 -51.30 -3.39 -33.61
N ARG A 647 -50.86 -4.58 -34.05
CA ARG A 647 -49.61 -5.17 -33.54
C ARG A 647 -48.42 -4.47 -34.19
N ARG A 648 -47.52 -3.89 -33.40
CA ARG A 648 -46.21 -3.42 -33.86
C ARG A 648 -45.49 -4.58 -34.57
N GLY A 649 -45.14 -4.39 -35.84
CA GLY A 649 -44.17 -5.25 -36.52
C GLY A 649 -44.70 -6.40 -37.39
N SER A 650 -45.85 -6.25 -38.07
CA SER A 650 -46.16 -7.18 -39.17
C SER A 650 -46.95 -6.49 -40.27
N LEU A 651 -46.24 -6.05 -41.32
CA LEU A 651 -46.80 -5.81 -42.64
C LEU A 651 -45.90 -6.51 -43.66
N VAL A 652 -46.51 -7.41 -44.44
CA VAL A 652 -46.09 -7.76 -45.80
C VAL A 652 -46.49 -6.61 -46.72
#